data_AF-A0A8J2J222-F1
#
_entry.id   AF-A0A8J2J222-F1
#
_cell.length_a   1.000
_cell.length_b   1.000
_cell.length_c   1.000
_cell.angle_alpha   90.00
_cell.angle_beta   90.00
_cell.angle_gamma   90.00
#
_symmetry.space_group_name_H-M   'P 1'
#
loop_
_entity.id
_entity.type
_entity.pdbx_description
1 polymer ?
#
loop_
_entity_poly.entity_id
_entity_poly.type
_entity_poly.pdbx_seq_one_letter_code
_entity_poly.pdbx_strand_id
1 'polypeptide(L)'
;MSPSATIATPGQSILNTAKAQDGSVKRIHKIPVFATKEDTRKWQLEQMAAAFRVFAKLGYADGSSGHISLRDPVDPDTFWINPYGVHFGLLTVSDMVHIDNKGNRIGGAEKPVNTAGFIIHEAIHKRRPDINAACHLHSPYGRAWSTFGKPIEMINQDSCMFYNDLTVYTNFGGVVFAKEEGSRLADALGDTKKNIILQNHGLLTSGGTIGEAAAFFIALERACQAQLLVEAAVAPNGSQLKKTLVSDEEAQYTKDNTGSPEAMYMQFEPEYQMMLKESKAWPQDVLSVKPSQPTVTVKNGTYTGVYNKRYGQDYFLGVPFAQAGVRKVTKLSVHCYGFGSDQTGYEQSEDCLYLNIVRPSKVKKTAGLPVAVWIHGGGLLQGGASDKRYNLSFIVEQSVSVGKPIIAIGINYRLSALGFITGKEITKEGATNLGFRDQRLALRWINENIKAFGGDPGKVTIWGESAGAESVAAQVIAYNGRNDGLFRGAIGQSGFGAPLGRYPGGFNATQAMQATYDRFVTKVPSCADLVGSGKSLPCLRKAPMSEISAAILAVTTTRREWAPVLDGDFLADYTTNQLSSGNFVKVPILIGANTDEGVSFGTGSNVNTDEDMRDALGYIIPLQVKDTAGKSVDELTDEAMELYPDDQRVGIPSLETWPHVIKPGDEYAERFGLQARRSAALFGDFAMHYQRRRANKVWAKHDIPSYGYRFNIKPNGQPEHAGVAFVMYNLNGEGYTSDPLGGEASYQKATRAMAKDISTAWINFFNTLDPNGKKAEDLFSGEKWPIYESSGGSDGESIVFNINGSHIETDDWRSDGMNWMIKHALDVFGN
;
A
#
# COMPACT_ATOMS: atom_id res chain seq x y z
N MET A 1 3.65 56.07 -9.58
CA MET A 1 2.84 56.24 -10.80
C MET A 1 1.92 55.03 -10.87
N SER A 2 0.64 55.21 -10.54
CA SER A 2 -0.35 54.13 -10.62
C SER A 2 -0.61 53.78 -12.09
N PRO A 3 -0.60 52.48 -12.48
CA PRO A 3 -1.06 52.11 -13.80
C PRO A 3 -2.56 52.39 -13.89
N SER A 4 -2.96 53.12 -14.92
CA SER A 4 -4.36 53.35 -15.30
C SER A 4 -5.11 52.02 -15.38
N ALA A 5 -6.10 51.84 -14.49
CA ALA A 5 -7.02 50.72 -14.51
C ALA A 5 -7.81 50.77 -15.83
N THR A 6 -7.67 49.71 -16.63
CA THR A 6 -8.52 49.50 -17.80
C THR A 6 -9.86 48.99 -17.28
N ILE A 7 -10.93 49.76 -17.48
CA ILE A 7 -12.27 49.44 -17.00
C ILE A 7 -12.73 48.13 -17.69
N ALA A 8 -12.94 47.08 -16.90
CA ALA A 8 -13.58 45.85 -17.34
C ALA A 8 -15.00 46.16 -17.84
N THR A 9 -15.40 45.61 -18.99
CA THR A 9 -16.81 45.64 -19.42
C THR A 9 -17.64 44.79 -18.45
N PRO A 10 -18.86 45.19 -18.05
CA PRO A 10 -19.69 44.42 -17.12
C PRO A 10 -19.79 42.94 -17.53
N GLY A 11 -19.39 42.05 -16.63
CA GLY A 11 -19.39 40.60 -16.84
C GLY A 11 -18.13 40.01 -17.50
N GLN A 12 -17.02 40.73 -17.59
CA GLN A 12 -15.79 40.23 -18.24
C GLN A 12 -14.54 40.44 -17.39
N SER A 13 -13.93 39.34 -16.93
CA SER A 13 -12.70 39.33 -16.13
C SER A 13 -11.45 39.68 -16.93
N ILE A 14 -10.61 40.57 -16.40
CA ILE A 14 -9.28 40.92 -16.94
C ILE A 14 -8.31 39.75 -16.78
N LEU A 15 -8.44 38.94 -15.71
CA LEU A 15 -7.65 37.73 -15.48
C LEU A 15 -7.91 36.66 -16.56
N ASN A 16 -8.99 36.79 -17.31
CA ASN A 16 -9.32 35.92 -18.44
C ASN A 16 -8.80 36.45 -19.80
N THR A 17 -7.77 37.31 -19.79
CA THR A 17 -7.20 37.90 -21.01
C THR A 17 -5.68 37.75 -21.08
N ALA A 18 -5.16 37.36 -22.25
CA ALA A 18 -3.74 37.37 -22.59
C ALA A 18 -3.51 38.24 -23.83
N LYS A 19 -2.42 39.02 -23.84
CA LYS A 19 -1.97 39.71 -25.06
C LYS A 19 -1.16 38.75 -25.92
N ALA A 20 -1.58 38.56 -27.17
CA ALA A 20 -0.76 37.89 -28.18
C ALA A 20 0.38 38.82 -28.63
N GLN A 21 1.41 38.23 -29.27
CA GLN A 21 2.58 38.98 -29.77
C GLN A 21 2.23 40.09 -30.78
N ASP A 22 1.07 40.02 -31.43
CA ASP A 22 0.54 41.01 -32.37
C ASP A 22 -0.26 42.15 -31.70
N GLY A 23 -0.33 42.16 -30.37
CA GLY A 23 -1.08 43.16 -29.59
C GLY A 23 -2.58 42.87 -29.44
N SER A 24 -3.09 41.79 -30.05
CA SER A 24 -4.49 41.38 -29.88
C SER A 24 -4.76 40.81 -28.48
N VAL A 25 -5.92 41.14 -27.91
CA VAL A 25 -6.37 40.60 -26.61
C VAL A 25 -7.09 39.28 -26.87
N LYS A 26 -6.42 38.17 -26.56
CA LYS A 26 -6.99 36.81 -26.64
C LYS A 26 -7.57 36.43 -25.29
N ARG A 27 -8.85 36.05 -25.26
CA ARG A 27 -9.42 35.44 -24.05
C ARG A 27 -8.84 34.06 -23.85
N ILE A 28 -8.35 33.80 -22.64
CA ILE A 28 -7.64 32.57 -22.33
C ILE A 28 -8.63 31.43 -22.12
N HIS A 29 -9.85 31.75 -21.64
CA HIS A 29 -10.82 30.75 -21.21
C HIS A 29 -12.26 31.11 -21.60
N LYS A 30 -13.00 30.14 -22.14
CA LYS A 30 -14.42 30.26 -22.50
C LYS A 30 -15.14 28.99 -22.06
N ILE A 31 -16.33 29.15 -21.48
CA ILE A 31 -17.25 28.02 -21.31
C ILE A 31 -17.51 27.43 -22.71
N PRO A 32 -17.29 26.12 -22.92
CA PRO A 32 -17.40 25.53 -24.24
C PRO A 32 -18.83 25.61 -24.77
N VAL A 33 -18.96 25.92 -26.05
CA VAL A 33 -20.23 25.87 -26.80
C VAL A 33 -20.19 24.67 -27.71
N PHE A 34 -21.21 23.81 -27.64
CA PHE A 34 -21.28 22.58 -28.41
C PHE A 34 -22.27 22.73 -29.58
N ALA A 35 -22.07 21.91 -30.61
CA ALA A 35 -22.92 21.93 -31.81
C ALA A 35 -24.35 21.44 -31.53
N THR A 36 -24.53 20.57 -30.53
CA THR A 36 -25.83 20.00 -30.16
C THR A 36 -26.12 20.16 -28.66
N LYS A 37 -27.41 20.15 -28.32
CA LYS A 37 -27.87 20.17 -26.92
C LYS A 37 -27.51 18.86 -26.21
N GLU A 38 -27.46 17.75 -26.94
CA GLU A 38 -27.05 16.43 -26.48
C GLU A 38 -25.58 16.41 -26.07
N ASP A 39 -24.70 17.04 -26.86
CA ASP A 39 -23.28 17.19 -26.51
C ASP A 39 -23.11 18.06 -25.25
N THR A 40 -23.93 19.11 -25.13
CA THR A 40 -23.95 19.97 -23.94
C THR A 40 -24.39 19.19 -22.71
N ARG A 41 -25.46 18.37 -22.82
CA ARG A 41 -25.92 17.46 -21.77
C ARG A 41 -24.80 16.50 -21.36
N LYS A 42 -24.18 15.83 -22.33
CA LYS A 42 -23.09 14.88 -22.07
C LYS A 42 -21.96 15.54 -21.29
N TRP A 43 -21.47 16.68 -21.75
CA TRP A 43 -20.39 17.42 -21.10
C TRP A 43 -20.74 17.82 -19.66
N GLN A 44 -21.95 18.34 -19.41
CA GLN A 44 -22.39 18.70 -18.05
C GLN A 44 -22.51 17.48 -17.13
N LEU A 45 -22.98 16.33 -17.64
CA LEU A 45 -23.05 15.09 -16.85
C LEU A 45 -21.66 14.53 -16.53
N GLU A 46 -20.69 14.66 -17.44
CA GLU A 46 -19.29 14.31 -17.18
C GLU A 46 -18.71 15.21 -16.08
N GLN A 47 -18.95 16.51 -16.15
CA GLN A 47 -18.59 17.48 -15.10
C GLN A 47 -19.25 17.14 -13.76
N MET A 48 -20.51 16.69 -13.77
CA MET A 48 -21.27 16.31 -12.57
C MET A 48 -20.69 15.09 -11.88
N ALA A 49 -20.36 14.05 -12.65
CA ALA A 49 -19.67 12.88 -12.12
C ALA A 49 -18.29 13.24 -11.55
N ALA A 50 -17.55 14.14 -12.21
CA ALA A 50 -16.27 14.64 -11.71
C ALA A 50 -16.42 15.45 -10.41
N ALA A 51 -17.41 16.34 -10.33
CA ALA A 51 -17.66 17.18 -9.15
C ALA A 51 -17.87 16.34 -7.90
N PHE A 52 -18.69 15.28 -7.97
CA PHE A 52 -18.84 14.35 -6.85
C PHE A 52 -17.52 13.71 -6.41
N ARG A 53 -16.69 13.27 -7.37
CA ARG A 53 -15.41 12.63 -7.03
C ARG A 53 -14.41 13.61 -6.43
N VAL A 54 -14.39 14.85 -6.94
CA VAL A 54 -13.59 15.94 -6.36
C VAL A 54 -14.06 16.21 -4.92
N PHE A 55 -15.37 16.35 -4.70
CA PHE A 55 -15.94 16.55 -3.36
C PHE A 55 -15.62 15.40 -2.40
N ALA A 56 -15.62 14.14 -2.88
CA ALA A 56 -15.21 13.00 -2.10
C ALA A 56 -13.72 13.08 -1.70
N LYS A 57 -12.84 13.44 -2.63
CA LYS A 57 -11.39 13.61 -2.38
C LYS A 57 -11.10 14.74 -1.40
N LEU A 58 -11.90 15.81 -1.44
CA LEU A 58 -11.81 16.93 -0.50
C LEU A 58 -12.45 16.63 0.87
N GLY A 59 -13.03 15.44 1.06
CA GLY A 59 -13.63 15.03 2.34
C GLY A 59 -15.03 15.58 2.60
N TYR A 60 -15.76 16.00 1.56
CA TYR A 60 -17.11 16.56 1.70
C TYR A 60 -18.23 15.51 1.63
N ALA A 61 -17.89 14.24 1.35
CA ALA A 61 -18.85 13.15 1.32
C ALA A 61 -19.29 12.77 2.74
N ASP A 62 -20.59 12.80 3.01
CA ASP A 62 -21.18 12.43 4.30
C ASP A 62 -22.29 11.39 4.12
N GLY A 63 -21.90 10.12 4.07
CA GLY A 63 -22.82 8.99 3.92
C GLY A 63 -23.72 9.10 2.68
N SER A 64 -25.03 9.21 2.91
CA SER A 64 -26.05 9.31 1.85
C SER A 64 -26.54 10.74 1.58
N SER A 65 -25.93 11.73 2.22
CA SER A 65 -26.36 13.12 2.18
C SER A 65 -25.63 13.92 1.10
N GLY A 66 -26.35 14.87 0.50
CA GLY A 66 -25.82 15.82 -0.48
C GLY A 66 -26.20 15.49 -1.92
N HIS A 67 -26.39 16.55 -2.71
CA HIS A 67 -26.97 16.48 -4.04
C HIS A 67 -26.31 17.46 -5.00
N ILE A 68 -26.18 17.05 -6.25
CA ILE A 68 -25.92 17.93 -7.37
C ILE A 68 -27.08 17.70 -8.35
N SER A 69 -27.64 18.77 -8.90
CA SER A 69 -28.62 18.69 -9.98
C SER A 69 -28.17 19.46 -11.20
N LEU A 70 -28.61 18.99 -12.37
CA LEU A 70 -28.44 19.64 -13.65
C LEU A 70 -29.79 19.73 -14.35
N ARG A 71 -30.25 20.93 -14.69
CA ARG A 71 -31.33 21.13 -15.66
C ARG A 71 -30.87 20.58 -17.00
N ASP A 72 -31.68 19.71 -17.58
CA ASP A 72 -31.34 19.07 -18.82
C ASP A 72 -31.28 20.08 -19.99
N PRO A 73 -30.15 20.20 -20.72
CA PRO A 73 -30.05 21.11 -21.85
C PRO A 73 -30.97 20.79 -23.03
N VAL A 74 -31.40 19.53 -23.16
CA VAL A 74 -32.27 19.07 -24.26
C VAL A 74 -33.74 19.28 -23.91
N ASP A 75 -34.17 18.84 -22.72
CA ASP A 75 -35.52 19.02 -22.18
C ASP A 75 -35.49 19.85 -20.87
N PRO A 76 -35.54 21.20 -20.95
CA PRO A 76 -35.31 22.10 -19.82
C PRO A 76 -36.31 22.01 -18.65
N ASP A 77 -37.42 21.28 -18.84
CA ASP A 77 -38.43 21.00 -17.80
C ASP A 77 -38.06 19.79 -16.92
N THR A 78 -36.92 19.14 -17.21
CA THR A 78 -36.44 17.93 -16.53
C THR A 78 -35.03 18.12 -15.97
N PHE A 79 -34.62 17.23 -15.06
CA PHE A 79 -33.35 17.35 -14.34
C PHE A 79 -32.61 16.03 -14.23
N TRP A 80 -31.29 16.10 -14.20
CA TRP A 80 -30.40 15.01 -13.82
C TRP A 80 -29.94 15.19 -12.38
N ILE A 81 -29.94 14.10 -11.61
CA ILE A 81 -29.56 14.10 -10.19
C ILE A 81 -28.80 12.80 -9.83
N ASN A 82 -27.98 12.84 -8.79
CA ASN A 82 -27.31 11.65 -8.27
C ASN A 82 -28.29 10.65 -7.62
N PRO A 83 -27.97 9.34 -7.66
CA PRO A 83 -28.75 8.31 -6.99
C PRO A 83 -28.53 8.33 -5.47
N TYR A 84 -29.53 7.86 -4.74
CA TYR A 84 -29.47 7.71 -3.29
C TYR A 84 -28.59 6.53 -2.85
N GLY A 85 -27.80 6.73 -1.78
CA GLY A 85 -27.01 5.67 -1.14
C GLY A 85 -25.75 5.24 -1.90
N VAL A 86 -25.29 6.01 -2.89
CA VAL A 86 -24.04 5.75 -3.61
C VAL A 86 -22.97 6.76 -3.18
N HIS A 87 -21.83 6.25 -2.72
CA HIS A 87 -20.72 7.10 -2.30
C HIS A 87 -20.22 7.99 -3.45
N PHE A 88 -20.01 9.28 -3.19
CA PHE A 88 -19.64 10.28 -4.21
C PHE A 88 -18.42 9.90 -5.04
N GLY A 89 -17.39 9.32 -4.41
CA GLY A 89 -16.18 8.85 -5.08
C GLY A 89 -16.40 7.73 -6.10
N LEU A 90 -17.57 7.09 -6.13
CA LEU A 90 -17.91 6.01 -7.05
C LEU A 90 -18.81 6.45 -8.21
N LEU A 91 -19.39 7.65 -8.15
CA LEU A 91 -20.40 8.10 -9.12
C LEU A 91 -19.80 8.26 -10.52
N THR A 92 -20.48 7.71 -11.52
CA THR A 92 -20.18 7.85 -12.95
C THR A 92 -21.33 8.54 -13.67
N VAL A 93 -21.11 8.97 -14.93
CA VAL A 93 -22.18 9.50 -15.79
C VAL A 93 -23.37 8.53 -15.88
N SER A 94 -23.09 7.22 -15.99
CA SER A 94 -24.12 6.17 -16.06
C SER A 94 -24.88 5.95 -14.77
N ASP A 95 -24.47 6.55 -13.65
CA ASP A 95 -25.20 6.49 -12.38
C ASP A 95 -26.23 7.62 -12.24
N MET A 96 -26.16 8.66 -13.08
CA MET A 96 -27.07 9.81 -13.00
C MET A 96 -28.49 9.39 -13.38
N VAL A 97 -29.47 9.86 -12.60
CA VAL A 97 -30.89 9.57 -12.78
C VAL A 97 -31.56 10.77 -13.42
N HIS A 98 -32.33 10.54 -14.49
CA HIS A 98 -33.10 11.59 -15.18
C HIS A 98 -34.52 11.58 -14.63
N ILE A 99 -34.97 12.72 -14.13
CA ILE A 99 -36.25 12.89 -13.44
C ILE A 99 -37.09 14.02 -14.02
N ASP A 100 -38.40 13.90 -13.91
CA ASP A 100 -39.37 14.97 -14.22
C ASP A 100 -39.48 16.00 -13.07
N ASN A 101 -40.28 17.04 -13.29
CA ASN A 101 -40.58 18.10 -12.30
C ASN A 101 -41.42 17.62 -11.10
N LYS A 102 -41.77 16.33 -11.02
CA LYS A 102 -42.42 15.69 -9.87
C LYS A 102 -41.49 14.74 -9.13
N GLY A 103 -40.25 14.57 -9.60
CA GLY A 103 -39.25 13.67 -9.02
C GLY A 103 -39.40 12.22 -9.49
N ASN A 104 -40.25 11.96 -10.48
CA ASN A 104 -40.37 10.62 -11.06
C ASN A 104 -39.23 10.38 -12.04
N ARG A 105 -38.65 9.18 -11.99
CA ARG A 105 -37.64 8.76 -12.97
C ARG A 105 -38.26 8.61 -14.36
N ILE A 106 -37.67 9.30 -15.33
CA ILE A 106 -38.02 9.25 -16.76
C ILE A 106 -36.88 8.71 -17.64
N GLY A 107 -35.68 8.54 -17.08
CA GLY A 107 -34.52 8.02 -17.80
C GLY A 107 -33.28 7.82 -16.91
N GLY A 108 -32.11 7.63 -17.53
CA GLY A 108 -30.85 7.44 -16.82
C GLY A 108 -30.77 6.12 -16.02
N ALA A 109 -29.99 6.11 -14.94
CA ALA A 109 -29.79 4.93 -14.10
C ALA A 109 -31.08 4.47 -13.42
N GLU A 110 -31.30 3.15 -13.32
CA GLU A 110 -32.43 2.55 -12.58
C GLU A 110 -32.11 2.47 -11.08
N LYS A 111 -32.08 3.64 -10.43
CA LYS A 111 -31.73 3.81 -9.01
C LYS A 111 -32.68 4.80 -8.31
N PRO A 112 -32.92 4.65 -7.00
CA PRO A 112 -33.74 5.59 -6.24
C PRO A 112 -33.06 6.96 -6.13
N VAL A 113 -33.86 8.02 -6.01
CA VAL A 113 -33.42 9.41 -5.75
C VAL A 113 -33.94 9.84 -4.38
N ASN A 114 -33.18 10.67 -3.67
CA ASN A 114 -33.63 11.24 -2.40
C ASN A 114 -34.65 12.36 -2.63
N THR A 115 -35.89 12.14 -2.21
CA THR A 115 -37.00 13.09 -2.36
C THR A 115 -36.72 14.46 -1.72
N ALA A 116 -36.01 14.50 -0.59
CA ALA A 116 -35.70 15.76 0.10
C ALA A 116 -34.71 16.63 -0.68
N GLY A 117 -33.68 16.02 -1.28
CA GLY A 117 -32.71 16.73 -2.13
C GLY A 117 -33.33 17.29 -3.41
N PHE A 118 -34.25 16.53 -4.00
CA PHE A 118 -34.99 16.95 -5.19
C PHE A 118 -35.83 18.21 -4.96
N ILE A 119 -36.61 18.29 -3.87
CA ILE A 119 -37.56 19.39 -3.62
C ILE A 119 -36.87 20.76 -3.59
N ILE A 120 -35.67 20.84 -2.99
CA ILE A 120 -34.92 22.08 -2.88
C ILE A 120 -34.42 22.54 -4.26
N HIS A 121 -33.85 21.61 -5.03
CA HIS A 121 -33.25 21.92 -6.32
C HIS A 121 -34.32 22.23 -7.38
N GLU A 122 -35.48 21.55 -7.35
CA GLU A 122 -36.62 21.84 -8.25
C GLU A 122 -37.13 23.28 -8.06
N ALA A 123 -37.31 23.72 -6.82
CA ALA A 123 -37.79 25.07 -6.53
C ALA A 123 -36.82 26.15 -7.03
N ILE A 124 -35.51 25.94 -6.85
CA ILE A 124 -34.48 26.86 -7.35
C ILE A 124 -34.51 26.92 -8.87
N HIS A 125 -34.46 25.77 -9.54
CA HIS A 125 -34.52 25.74 -11.00
C HIS A 125 -35.81 26.38 -11.52
N LYS A 126 -36.97 26.12 -10.90
CA LYS A 126 -38.23 26.72 -11.33
C LYS A 126 -38.24 28.24 -11.19
N ARG A 127 -37.70 28.78 -10.08
CA ARG A 127 -37.68 30.22 -9.81
C ARG A 127 -36.60 30.97 -10.61
N ARG A 128 -35.49 30.30 -10.90
CA ARG A 128 -34.31 30.87 -11.56
C ARG A 128 -33.99 30.13 -12.86
N PRO A 129 -34.62 30.52 -13.98
CA PRO A 129 -34.37 29.91 -15.30
C PRO A 129 -32.92 30.06 -15.78
N ASP A 130 -32.18 31.03 -15.25
CA ASP A 130 -30.75 31.24 -15.52
C ASP A 130 -29.83 30.25 -14.78
N ILE A 131 -30.35 29.54 -13.76
CA ILE A 131 -29.62 28.50 -13.03
C ILE A 131 -29.90 27.13 -13.65
N ASN A 132 -28.83 26.50 -14.14
CA ASN A 132 -28.85 25.16 -14.72
C ASN A 132 -28.21 24.11 -13.83
N ALA A 133 -27.40 24.50 -12.84
CA ALA A 133 -26.77 23.58 -11.92
C ALA A 133 -26.85 24.07 -10.48
N ALA A 134 -27.03 23.15 -9.54
CA ALA A 134 -26.99 23.43 -8.11
C ALA A 134 -26.23 22.31 -7.37
N CYS A 135 -25.39 22.70 -6.41
CA CYS A 135 -24.61 21.82 -5.55
C CYS A 135 -24.98 22.10 -4.09
N HIS A 136 -25.37 21.06 -3.35
CA HIS A 136 -25.68 21.17 -1.92
C HIS A 136 -25.07 19.99 -1.16
N LEU A 137 -24.13 20.26 -0.25
CA LEU A 137 -23.55 19.26 0.62
C LEU A 137 -23.50 19.75 2.07
N HIS A 138 -23.20 18.82 2.97
CA HIS A 138 -22.96 19.08 4.38
C HIS A 138 -21.45 19.08 4.68
N SER A 139 -20.67 19.89 3.97
CA SER A 139 -19.22 19.93 4.13
C SER A 139 -18.79 20.42 5.54
N PRO A 140 -17.62 19.99 6.07
CA PRO A 140 -17.26 20.18 7.46
C PRO A 140 -17.26 21.64 7.94
N TYR A 141 -16.60 22.54 7.21
CA TYR A 141 -16.43 23.94 7.62
C TYR A 141 -17.66 24.78 7.29
N GLY A 142 -18.30 24.53 6.15
CA GLY A 142 -19.55 25.16 5.77
C GLY A 142 -20.67 24.84 6.77
N ARG A 143 -20.77 23.59 7.22
CA ARG A 143 -21.68 23.20 8.30
C ARG A 143 -21.35 23.93 9.59
N ALA A 144 -20.09 23.96 10.00
CA ALA A 144 -19.65 24.65 11.22
C ALA A 144 -19.98 26.16 11.17
N TRP A 145 -19.64 26.84 10.08
CA TRP A 145 -19.91 28.28 9.91
C TRP A 145 -21.40 28.59 9.82
N SER A 146 -22.19 27.72 9.17
CA SER A 146 -23.63 27.91 9.02
C SER A 146 -24.38 28.01 10.36
N THR A 147 -23.82 27.48 11.45
CA THR A 147 -24.46 27.54 12.77
C THR A 147 -24.63 28.98 13.29
N PHE A 148 -23.77 29.90 12.85
CA PHE A 148 -23.84 31.30 13.24
C PHE A 148 -24.94 32.10 12.52
N GLY A 149 -25.50 31.58 11.42
CA GLY A 149 -26.51 32.29 10.64
C GLY A 149 -26.01 33.62 10.08
N LYS A 150 -24.74 33.70 9.68
CA LYS A 150 -24.08 34.91 9.19
C LYS A 150 -23.38 34.69 7.84
N PRO A 151 -23.27 35.75 7.00
CA PRO A 151 -22.43 35.68 5.80
C PRO A 151 -20.95 35.58 6.19
N ILE A 152 -20.09 35.24 5.22
CA ILE A 152 -18.64 35.39 5.39
C ILE A 152 -18.23 36.86 5.18
N GLU A 153 -17.15 37.28 5.81
CA GLU A 153 -16.59 38.63 5.64
C GLU A 153 -15.56 38.66 4.51
N MET A 154 -15.34 39.85 3.92
CA MET A 154 -14.35 40.04 2.87
C MET A 154 -12.93 40.17 3.46
N ILE A 155 -12.41 39.07 4.00
CA ILE A 155 -11.12 39.01 4.72
C ILE A 155 -9.91 38.76 3.79
N ASN A 156 -10.15 38.27 2.58
CA ASN A 156 -9.11 37.95 1.59
C ASN A 156 -9.70 37.88 0.16
N GLN A 157 -8.82 37.65 -0.83
CA GLN A 157 -9.22 37.55 -2.24
C GLN A 157 -10.29 36.49 -2.50
N ASP A 158 -10.20 35.32 -1.85
CA ASP A 158 -11.14 34.21 -2.05
C ASP A 158 -12.54 34.55 -1.54
N SER A 159 -12.63 35.21 -0.38
CA SER A 159 -13.91 35.68 0.17
C SER A 159 -14.60 36.72 -0.73
N CYS A 160 -13.82 37.53 -1.47
CA CYS A 160 -14.35 38.52 -2.40
C CYS A 160 -15.12 37.90 -3.57
N MET A 161 -14.92 36.61 -3.90
CA MET A 161 -15.73 35.89 -4.90
C MET A 161 -17.23 35.87 -4.56
N PHE A 162 -17.59 36.16 -3.31
CA PHE A 162 -18.95 36.13 -2.79
C PHE A 162 -19.53 37.51 -2.50
N TYR A 163 -18.79 38.60 -2.74
CA TYR A 163 -19.27 39.96 -2.54
C TYR A 163 -20.54 40.20 -3.37
N ASN A 164 -21.61 40.66 -2.71
CA ASN A 164 -22.96 40.84 -3.27
C ASN A 164 -23.62 39.60 -3.92
N ASP A 165 -23.03 38.40 -3.77
CA ASP A 165 -23.47 37.15 -4.43
C ASP A 165 -23.66 35.98 -3.44
N LEU A 166 -23.73 36.30 -2.15
CA LEU A 166 -24.02 35.38 -1.05
C LEU A 166 -25.19 35.88 -0.23
N THR A 167 -26.02 34.94 0.21
CA THR A 167 -27.13 35.20 1.13
C THR A 167 -27.17 34.16 2.23
N VAL A 168 -27.92 34.45 3.29
CA VAL A 168 -28.09 33.55 4.43
C VAL A 168 -29.57 33.28 4.60
N TYR A 169 -29.92 32.00 4.62
CA TYR A 169 -31.25 31.56 4.98
C TYR A 169 -31.28 31.17 6.47
N THR A 170 -32.03 31.94 7.27
CA THR A 170 -32.03 31.83 8.74
C THR A 170 -33.16 30.97 9.31
N ASN A 171 -34.10 30.52 8.48
CA ASN A 171 -35.29 29.79 8.94
C ASN A 171 -35.10 28.27 8.88
N PHE A 172 -34.21 27.73 9.71
CA PHE A 172 -33.98 26.28 9.79
C PHE A 172 -35.17 25.54 10.44
N GLY A 173 -35.92 24.78 9.65
CA GLY A 173 -37.11 24.04 10.10
C GLY A 173 -36.88 22.59 10.57
N GLY A 174 -35.67 22.02 10.41
CA GLY A 174 -35.40 20.58 10.59
C GLY A 174 -35.49 19.76 9.28
N VAL A 175 -35.62 18.42 9.36
CA VAL A 175 -35.84 17.54 8.18
C VAL A 175 -37.29 17.66 7.72
N VAL A 176 -37.65 18.79 7.14
CA VAL A 176 -39.02 19.08 6.75
C VAL A 176 -39.23 18.72 5.28
N PHE A 177 -40.05 17.71 5.02
CA PHE A 177 -40.52 17.27 3.70
C PHE A 177 -41.58 18.23 3.12
N ALA A 178 -41.29 19.52 3.04
CA ALA A 178 -42.26 20.54 2.65
C ALA A 178 -41.80 21.32 1.41
N LYS A 179 -42.64 21.40 0.37
CA LYS A 179 -42.41 22.24 -0.82
C LYS A 179 -42.24 23.72 -0.46
N GLU A 180 -42.80 24.11 0.68
CA GLU A 180 -42.73 25.42 1.30
C GLU A 180 -41.30 25.80 1.67
N GLU A 181 -40.44 24.84 1.99
CA GLU A 181 -39.03 25.08 2.31
C GLU A 181 -38.23 25.40 1.03
N GLY A 182 -38.41 24.62 -0.02
CA GLY A 182 -37.79 24.88 -1.34
C GLY A 182 -38.14 26.27 -1.88
N SER A 183 -39.41 26.67 -1.78
CA SER A 183 -39.86 28.02 -2.19
C SER A 183 -39.18 29.13 -1.38
N ARG A 184 -39.10 28.97 -0.05
CA ARG A 184 -38.46 29.96 0.84
C ARG A 184 -36.96 30.08 0.57
N LEU A 185 -36.28 28.98 0.26
CA LEU A 185 -34.88 28.98 -0.14
C LEU A 185 -34.66 29.72 -1.47
N ALA A 186 -35.52 29.47 -2.46
CA ALA A 186 -35.48 30.18 -3.73
C ALA A 186 -35.75 31.69 -3.56
N ASP A 187 -36.68 32.07 -2.67
CA ASP A 187 -36.95 33.47 -2.34
C ASP A 187 -35.76 34.14 -1.63
N ALA A 188 -35.10 33.43 -0.71
CA ALA A 188 -33.91 33.91 -0.01
C ALA A 188 -32.68 34.05 -0.92
N LEU A 189 -32.57 33.19 -1.95
CA LEU A 189 -31.56 33.31 -3.00
C LEU A 189 -31.77 34.59 -3.82
N GLY A 190 -33.03 34.95 -4.07
CA GLY A 190 -33.41 36.14 -4.83
C GLY A 190 -33.07 36.04 -6.32
N ASP A 191 -33.15 37.17 -7.02
CA ASP A 191 -33.11 37.20 -8.48
C ASP A 191 -31.69 37.21 -9.07
N THR A 192 -30.69 37.59 -8.27
CA THR A 192 -29.32 37.85 -8.77
C THR A 192 -28.25 36.96 -8.18
N LYS A 193 -28.43 36.47 -6.94
CA LYS A 193 -27.38 35.73 -6.22
C LYS A 193 -27.34 34.27 -6.62
N LYS A 194 -26.17 33.64 -6.46
CA LYS A 194 -25.93 32.22 -6.78
C LYS A 194 -25.56 31.35 -5.58
N ASN A 195 -25.22 31.95 -4.45
CA ASN A 195 -24.71 31.23 -3.29
C ASN A 195 -25.53 31.52 -2.05
N ILE A 196 -25.79 30.48 -1.26
CA ILE A 196 -26.57 30.59 -0.03
C ILE A 196 -25.98 29.72 1.09
N ILE A 197 -25.88 30.31 2.28
CA ILE A 197 -25.61 29.59 3.53
C ILE A 197 -26.95 29.26 4.16
N LEU A 198 -27.18 27.98 4.41
CA LEU A 198 -28.39 27.48 5.07
C LEU A 198 -28.07 27.33 6.56
N GLN A 199 -28.63 28.22 7.41
CA GLN A 199 -28.33 28.21 8.84
C GLN A 199 -28.57 26.82 9.44
N ASN A 200 -27.61 26.33 10.23
CA ASN A 200 -27.62 24.99 10.86
C ASN A 200 -27.71 23.79 9.89
N HIS A 201 -27.52 23.99 8.58
CA HIS A 201 -27.71 22.93 7.58
C HIS A 201 -26.46 22.73 6.71
N GLY A 202 -25.96 23.77 6.06
CA GLY A 202 -24.81 23.66 5.16
C GLY A 202 -24.80 24.69 4.05
N LEU A 203 -24.11 24.38 2.96
CA LEU A 203 -23.92 25.30 1.83
C LEU A 203 -24.76 24.86 0.64
N LEU A 204 -25.26 25.81 -0.13
CA LEU A 204 -25.82 25.56 -1.46
C LEU A 204 -25.29 26.61 -2.43
N THR A 205 -24.72 26.14 -3.54
CA THR A 205 -24.18 26.99 -4.60
C THR A 205 -24.80 26.62 -5.93
N SER A 206 -24.83 27.56 -6.86
CA SER A 206 -25.51 27.39 -8.14
C SER A 206 -24.78 28.10 -9.28
N GLY A 207 -25.14 27.75 -10.52
CA GLY A 207 -24.52 28.32 -11.71
C GLY A 207 -25.23 27.93 -12.99
N GLY A 208 -24.78 28.51 -14.10
CA GLY A 208 -25.18 28.11 -15.45
C GLY A 208 -24.53 26.80 -15.91
N THR A 209 -23.49 26.34 -15.19
CA THR A 209 -22.82 25.06 -15.42
C THR A 209 -22.51 24.35 -14.11
N ILE A 210 -22.33 23.03 -14.18
CA ILE A 210 -21.89 22.22 -13.05
C ILE A 210 -20.52 22.68 -12.56
N GLY A 211 -19.58 22.97 -13.47
CA GLY A 211 -18.26 23.42 -13.09
C GLY A 211 -18.28 24.74 -12.31
N GLU A 212 -19.11 25.70 -12.73
CA GLU A 212 -19.33 26.94 -12.00
C GLU A 212 -19.90 26.70 -10.59
N ALA A 213 -20.99 25.93 -10.49
CA ALA A 213 -21.63 25.63 -9.20
C ALA A 213 -20.68 24.88 -8.25
N ALA A 214 -19.89 23.93 -8.77
CA ALA A 214 -18.92 23.16 -8.01
C ALA A 214 -17.73 24.02 -7.55
N ALA A 215 -17.21 24.90 -8.40
CA ALA A 215 -16.14 25.82 -8.03
C ALA A 215 -16.57 26.77 -6.90
N PHE A 216 -17.78 27.32 -7.00
CA PHE A 216 -18.34 28.14 -5.91
C PHE A 216 -18.44 27.34 -4.61
N PHE A 217 -18.82 26.06 -4.69
CA PHE A 217 -18.90 25.22 -3.49
C PHE A 217 -17.54 25.05 -2.82
N ILE A 218 -16.50 24.71 -3.60
CA ILE A 218 -15.13 24.54 -3.09
C ILE A 218 -14.60 25.85 -2.49
N ALA A 219 -14.82 26.96 -3.19
CA ALA A 219 -14.41 28.29 -2.74
C ALA A 219 -15.13 28.70 -1.44
N LEU A 220 -16.44 28.46 -1.34
CA LEU A 220 -17.23 28.84 -0.17
C LEU A 220 -16.86 28.00 1.06
N GLU A 221 -16.62 26.71 0.87
CA GLU A 221 -16.15 25.83 1.94
C GLU A 221 -14.78 26.29 2.49
N ARG A 222 -13.84 26.62 1.60
CA ARG A 222 -12.53 27.16 1.98
C ARG A 222 -12.64 28.54 2.65
N ALA A 223 -13.56 29.39 2.19
CA ALA A 223 -13.82 30.67 2.81
C ALA A 223 -14.40 30.52 4.22
N CYS A 224 -15.33 29.57 4.44
CA CYS A 224 -15.82 29.22 5.77
C CYS A 224 -14.69 28.70 6.67
N GLN A 225 -13.78 27.87 6.16
CA GLN A 225 -12.60 27.40 6.90
C GLN A 225 -11.70 28.56 7.32
N ALA A 226 -11.37 29.46 6.40
CA ALA A 226 -10.55 30.64 6.69
C ALA A 226 -11.22 31.55 7.72
N GLN A 227 -12.53 31.79 7.58
CA GLN A 227 -13.30 32.60 8.51
C GLN A 227 -13.28 32.00 9.92
N LEU A 228 -13.48 30.69 10.08
CA LEU A 228 -13.41 30.01 11.39
C LEU A 228 -12.03 30.17 12.04
N LEU A 229 -10.95 30.05 11.26
CA LEU A 229 -9.58 30.25 11.75
C LEU A 229 -9.33 31.70 12.18
N VAL A 230 -9.82 32.67 11.40
CA VAL A 230 -9.72 34.09 11.76
C VAL A 230 -10.54 34.42 13.00
N GLU A 231 -11.79 33.93 13.10
CA GLU A 231 -12.62 34.12 14.30
C GLU A 231 -11.98 33.52 15.55
N ALA A 232 -11.35 32.35 15.44
CA ALA A 232 -10.58 31.75 16.54
C ALA A 232 -9.36 32.60 16.93
N ALA A 233 -8.65 33.18 15.96
CA ALA A 233 -7.49 34.02 16.21
C ALA A 233 -7.85 35.34 16.90
N VAL A 234 -9.01 35.93 16.60
CA VAL A 234 -9.48 37.21 17.16
C VAL A 234 -10.34 37.06 18.42
N ALA A 235 -10.72 35.82 18.79
CA ALA A 235 -11.50 35.54 19.99
C ALA A 235 -10.80 36.08 21.26
N PRO A 236 -11.55 36.39 22.35
CA PRO A 236 -10.97 36.94 23.58
C PRO A 236 -9.84 36.10 24.19
N ASN A 237 -9.88 34.78 24.00
CA ASN A 237 -8.88 33.80 24.44
C ASN A 237 -7.91 33.35 23.33
N GLY A 238 -7.98 33.96 22.15
CA GLY A 238 -7.07 33.72 21.03
C GLY A 238 -5.87 34.65 21.04
N SER A 239 -5.20 34.76 19.89
CA SER A 239 -4.06 35.68 19.69
C SER A 239 -4.43 37.18 19.71
N GLN A 240 -5.73 37.49 19.69
CA GLN A 240 -6.28 38.86 19.64
C GLN A 240 -5.71 39.71 18.48
N LEU A 241 -5.31 39.06 17.39
CA LEU A 241 -4.84 39.75 16.20
C LEU A 241 -5.97 40.60 15.61
N LYS A 242 -5.62 41.76 15.06
CA LYS A 242 -6.60 42.63 14.40
C LYS A 242 -6.81 42.18 12.96
N LYS A 243 -8.00 41.68 12.63
CA LYS A 243 -8.38 41.43 11.23
C LYS A 243 -8.63 42.75 10.48
N THR A 244 -8.28 42.78 9.20
CA THR A 244 -8.57 43.89 8.27
C THR A 244 -9.47 43.39 7.15
N LEU A 245 -10.47 44.19 6.78
CA LEU A 245 -11.38 43.86 5.69
C LEU A 245 -10.91 44.51 4.39
N VAL A 246 -11.10 43.80 3.29
CA VAL A 246 -11.00 44.35 1.94
C VAL A 246 -12.10 45.40 1.77
N SER A 247 -11.78 46.55 1.19
CA SER A 247 -12.77 47.62 1.00
C SER A 247 -13.87 47.18 0.00
N ASP A 248 -15.05 47.79 0.08
CA ASP A 248 -16.17 47.48 -0.82
C ASP A 248 -15.79 47.64 -2.31
N GLU A 249 -15.01 48.66 -2.64
CA GLU A 249 -14.53 48.91 -4.01
C GLU A 249 -13.58 47.79 -4.48
N GLU A 250 -12.62 47.40 -3.65
CA GLU A 250 -11.68 46.31 -3.96
C GLU A 250 -12.38 44.94 -3.99
N ALA A 251 -13.36 44.73 -3.12
CA ALA A 251 -14.15 43.51 -3.07
C ALA A 251 -15.03 43.37 -4.32
N GLN A 252 -15.69 44.44 -4.76
CA GLN A 252 -16.46 44.46 -6.01
C GLN A 252 -15.55 44.26 -7.23
N TYR A 253 -14.42 44.96 -7.30
CA TYR A 253 -13.45 44.77 -8.37
C TYR A 253 -12.94 43.32 -8.42
N THR A 254 -12.64 42.74 -7.27
CA THR A 254 -12.18 41.34 -7.18
C THR A 254 -13.28 40.36 -7.57
N LYS A 255 -14.53 40.59 -7.13
CA LYS A 255 -15.71 39.81 -7.52
C LYS A 255 -15.89 39.77 -9.02
N ASP A 256 -15.82 40.92 -9.69
CA ASP A 256 -16.01 41.03 -11.14
C ASP A 256 -14.95 40.23 -11.91
N ASN A 257 -13.75 40.10 -11.36
CA ASN A 257 -12.64 39.40 -11.99
C ASN A 257 -12.54 37.91 -11.62
N THR A 258 -12.96 37.50 -10.42
CA THR A 258 -12.73 36.14 -9.90
C THR A 258 -13.99 35.33 -9.70
N GLY A 259 -15.15 35.99 -9.53
CA GLY A 259 -16.45 35.35 -9.29
C GLY A 259 -17.42 35.42 -10.47
N SER A 260 -16.94 35.67 -11.69
CA SER A 260 -17.72 35.59 -12.93
C SER A 260 -17.91 34.13 -13.39
N PRO A 261 -18.95 33.81 -14.21
CA PRO A 261 -19.21 32.44 -14.65
C PRO A 261 -18.00 31.76 -15.30
N GLU A 262 -17.29 32.47 -16.18
CA GLU A 262 -16.10 31.96 -16.87
C GLU A 262 -14.93 31.76 -15.91
N ALA A 263 -14.74 32.65 -14.94
CA ALA A 263 -13.68 32.52 -13.94
C ALA A 263 -13.94 31.30 -13.03
N MET A 264 -15.18 31.13 -12.56
CA MET A 264 -15.53 30.01 -11.68
C MET A 264 -15.50 28.67 -12.42
N TYR A 265 -16.00 28.61 -13.66
CA TYR A 265 -15.82 27.42 -14.51
C TYR A 265 -14.33 27.04 -14.61
N MET A 266 -13.46 28.02 -14.83
CA MET A 266 -12.02 27.80 -14.90
C MET A 266 -11.38 27.33 -13.60
N GLN A 267 -11.91 27.73 -12.44
CA GLN A 267 -11.42 27.21 -11.17
C GLN A 267 -11.71 25.71 -11.01
N PHE A 268 -12.79 25.21 -11.61
CA PHE A 268 -13.10 23.77 -11.62
C PHE A 268 -12.42 22.98 -12.73
N GLU A 269 -12.09 23.62 -13.85
CA GLU A 269 -11.56 22.94 -15.03
C GLU A 269 -10.27 22.12 -14.76
N PRO A 270 -9.28 22.58 -13.97
CA PRO A 270 -8.12 21.76 -13.59
C PRO A 270 -8.51 20.49 -12.81
N GLU A 271 -9.47 20.60 -11.89
CA GLU A 271 -9.99 19.46 -11.12
C GLU A 271 -10.71 18.48 -12.05
N TYR A 272 -11.51 19.00 -12.99
CA TYR A 272 -12.16 18.21 -14.02
C TYR A 272 -11.16 17.50 -14.92
N GLN A 273 -10.13 18.19 -15.42
CA GLN A 273 -9.10 17.60 -16.26
C GLN A 273 -8.28 16.55 -15.52
N MET A 274 -8.01 16.75 -14.22
CA MET A 274 -7.40 15.73 -13.38
C MET A 274 -8.31 14.51 -13.26
N MET A 275 -9.61 14.68 -12.98
CA MET A 275 -10.57 13.57 -12.93
C MET A 275 -10.71 12.86 -14.28
N LEU A 276 -10.69 13.61 -15.39
CA LEU A 276 -10.67 13.06 -16.73
C LEU A 276 -9.39 12.28 -16.98
N LYS A 277 -8.22 12.78 -16.59
CA LYS A 277 -6.93 12.08 -16.75
C LYS A 277 -6.87 10.82 -15.92
N GLU A 278 -7.31 10.86 -14.66
CA GLU A 278 -7.51 9.68 -13.82
C GLU A 278 -8.51 8.70 -14.46
N SER A 279 -9.47 9.20 -15.24
CA SER A 279 -10.44 8.39 -15.98
C SER A 279 -9.98 7.98 -17.40
N LYS A 280 -8.97 8.64 -18.00
CA LYS A 280 -8.45 8.52 -19.39
C LYS A 280 -7.02 7.98 -19.46
N ALA A 281 -6.33 7.76 -18.35
CA ALA A 281 -5.20 6.82 -18.26
C ALA A 281 -5.61 5.39 -18.68
N TRP A 282 -6.89 5.20 -18.99
CA TRP A 282 -7.46 4.16 -19.82
C TRP A 282 -7.77 4.61 -21.26
N PRO A 283 -7.31 3.88 -22.29
CA PRO A 283 -7.90 3.99 -23.62
C PRO A 283 -9.40 3.64 -23.58
N GLN A 284 -10.23 4.58 -24.05
CA GLN A 284 -11.71 4.51 -24.06
C GLN A 284 -12.30 3.61 -25.17
N ASP A 285 -11.48 2.96 -26.00
CA ASP A 285 -11.93 2.07 -27.09
C ASP A 285 -12.44 0.69 -26.58
N VAL A 286 -12.90 0.60 -25.33
CA VAL A 286 -13.30 -0.66 -24.67
C VAL A 286 -14.71 -0.60 -24.05
N LEU A 287 -15.50 0.45 -24.31
CA LEU A 287 -16.82 0.62 -23.66
C LEU A 287 -18.05 0.22 -24.49
N SER A 288 -17.89 -0.48 -25.61
CA SER A 288 -19.04 -1.07 -26.34
C SER A 288 -19.26 -2.57 -26.07
N VAL A 289 -18.51 -3.18 -25.15
CA VAL A 289 -18.72 -4.58 -24.76
C VAL A 289 -18.95 -4.61 -23.26
N LYS A 290 -20.10 -5.15 -22.80
CA LYS A 290 -20.26 -5.60 -21.41
C LYS A 290 -18.98 -6.35 -21.04
N PRO A 291 -18.21 -5.95 -19.99
CA PRO A 291 -16.96 -6.64 -19.71
C PRO A 291 -17.25 -8.12 -19.54
N SER A 292 -16.83 -8.95 -20.51
CA SER A 292 -16.92 -10.39 -20.35
C SER A 292 -16.02 -10.73 -19.18
N GLN A 293 -16.56 -11.38 -18.14
CA GLN A 293 -15.73 -11.85 -17.04
C GLN A 293 -14.55 -12.64 -17.61
N PRO A 294 -13.30 -12.31 -17.25
CA PRO A 294 -12.15 -13.01 -17.80
C PRO A 294 -12.23 -14.47 -17.40
N THR A 295 -12.13 -15.37 -18.39
CA THR A 295 -12.18 -16.82 -18.17
C THR A 295 -10.87 -17.47 -18.60
N VAL A 296 -10.43 -18.44 -17.83
CA VAL A 296 -9.21 -19.22 -18.09
C VAL A 296 -9.51 -20.69 -17.84
N THR A 297 -9.21 -21.53 -18.83
CA THR A 297 -9.34 -23.00 -18.69
C THR A 297 -7.97 -23.60 -18.44
N VAL A 298 -7.81 -24.15 -17.23
CA VAL A 298 -6.64 -24.90 -16.77
C VAL A 298 -6.91 -26.40 -16.91
N LYS A 299 -5.97 -27.27 -16.52
CA LYS A 299 -6.17 -28.73 -16.63
C LYS A 299 -7.36 -29.23 -15.81
N ASN A 300 -7.55 -28.70 -14.60
CA ASN A 300 -8.57 -29.16 -13.64
C ASN A 300 -9.88 -28.35 -13.69
N GLY A 301 -10.12 -27.58 -14.76
CA GLY A 301 -11.38 -26.86 -14.97
C GLY A 301 -11.22 -25.44 -15.49
N THR A 302 -12.33 -24.69 -15.44
CA THR A 302 -12.37 -23.29 -15.88
C THR A 302 -12.57 -22.36 -14.69
N TYR A 303 -11.74 -21.34 -14.62
CA TYR A 303 -11.83 -20.24 -13.67
C TYR A 303 -12.45 -19.02 -14.35
N THR A 304 -13.39 -18.39 -13.65
CA THR A 304 -13.95 -17.10 -14.00
C THR A 304 -13.48 -16.06 -12.99
N GLY A 305 -12.75 -15.07 -13.47
CA GLY A 305 -12.20 -13.95 -12.70
C GLY A 305 -13.05 -12.67 -12.80
N VAL A 306 -12.44 -11.56 -12.41
CA VAL A 306 -13.02 -10.21 -12.46
C VAL A 306 -12.10 -9.28 -13.23
N TYR A 307 -12.69 -8.45 -14.10
CA TYR A 307 -11.96 -7.34 -14.71
C TYR A 307 -11.98 -6.14 -13.77
N ASN A 308 -10.80 -5.62 -13.44
CA ASN A 308 -10.65 -4.41 -12.65
C ASN A 308 -10.46 -3.19 -13.55
N LYS A 309 -11.47 -2.32 -13.58
CA LYS A 309 -11.49 -1.07 -14.35
C LYS A 309 -10.65 0.07 -13.73
N ARG A 310 -10.07 -0.09 -12.54
CA ARG A 310 -9.15 0.89 -11.93
C ARG A 310 -7.70 0.68 -12.32
N TYR A 311 -7.25 -0.56 -12.52
CA TYR A 311 -5.86 -0.87 -12.92
C TYR A 311 -5.64 -1.51 -14.31
N GLY A 312 -6.67 -2.04 -14.97
CA GLY A 312 -6.57 -2.48 -16.36
C GLY A 312 -6.20 -3.92 -16.42
N GLN A 313 -6.70 -4.67 -15.44
CA GLN A 313 -6.16 -5.94 -15.03
C GLN A 313 -7.27 -6.96 -14.90
N ASP A 314 -6.96 -8.21 -15.22
CA ASP A 314 -7.81 -9.35 -14.92
C ASP A 314 -7.34 -9.97 -13.60
N TYR A 315 -8.28 -10.18 -12.68
CA TYR A 315 -8.06 -10.77 -11.37
C TYR A 315 -8.65 -12.16 -11.31
N PHE A 316 -7.86 -13.11 -10.83
CA PHE A 316 -8.33 -14.45 -10.43
C PHE A 316 -7.94 -14.64 -8.96
N LEU A 317 -8.89 -14.39 -8.08
CA LEU A 317 -8.66 -14.27 -6.64
C LEU A 317 -9.24 -15.49 -5.92
N GLY A 318 -8.46 -16.08 -5.02
CA GLY A 318 -8.87 -17.29 -4.30
C GLY A 318 -8.85 -18.54 -5.18
N VAL A 319 -7.83 -18.71 -6.03
CA VAL A 319 -7.64 -19.90 -6.86
C VAL A 319 -7.07 -21.04 -6.00
N PRO A 320 -7.76 -22.17 -5.83
CA PRO A 320 -7.25 -23.27 -5.00
C PRO A 320 -6.12 -24.01 -5.74
N PHE A 321 -5.03 -24.29 -5.03
CA PHE A 321 -3.88 -25.01 -5.60
C PHE A 321 -3.67 -26.43 -5.04
N ALA A 322 -4.34 -26.80 -3.95
CA ALA A 322 -4.20 -28.12 -3.31
C ALA A 322 -5.42 -29.03 -3.46
N GLN A 323 -6.64 -28.51 -3.27
CA GLN A 323 -7.89 -29.27 -3.42
C GLN A 323 -8.77 -28.64 -4.53
N ALA A 324 -9.34 -29.47 -5.40
CA ALA A 324 -10.22 -28.96 -6.46
C ALA A 324 -11.57 -28.51 -5.87
N GLY A 325 -12.05 -27.30 -6.17
CA GLY A 325 -13.31 -26.86 -5.55
C GLY A 325 -14.02 -25.61 -6.03
N VAL A 326 -13.40 -24.72 -6.82
CA VAL A 326 -14.04 -23.41 -7.11
C VAL A 326 -13.89 -22.99 -8.57
N ARG A 327 -15.01 -22.76 -9.27
CA ARG A 327 -15.02 -22.25 -10.66
C ARG A 327 -15.07 -20.72 -10.76
N LYS A 328 -15.49 -20.03 -9.68
CA LYS A 328 -15.60 -18.57 -9.62
C LYS A 328 -14.62 -17.99 -8.60
N VAL A 329 -13.57 -17.34 -9.10
CA VAL A 329 -12.41 -16.88 -8.33
C VAL A 329 -12.38 -15.35 -8.32
N THR A 330 -13.38 -14.76 -7.64
CA THR A 330 -13.65 -13.32 -7.66
C THR A 330 -13.47 -12.62 -6.32
N LYS A 331 -13.08 -13.35 -5.27
CA LYS A 331 -12.87 -12.82 -3.92
C LYS A 331 -11.44 -13.13 -3.50
N LEU A 332 -10.82 -12.20 -2.76
CA LEU A 332 -9.50 -12.40 -2.19
C LEU A 332 -9.45 -13.70 -1.36
N SER A 333 -8.31 -14.37 -1.43
CA SER A 333 -8.04 -15.58 -0.66
C SER A 333 -8.16 -15.31 0.85
N VAL A 334 -8.87 -16.18 1.57
CA VAL A 334 -8.89 -16.19 3.04
C VAL A 334 -7.47 -16.47 3.55
N HIS A 335 -7.03 -15.80 4.61
CA HIS A 335 -5.71 -16.08 5.19
C HIS A 335 -5.69 -17.47 5.82
N CYS A 336 -4.51 -18.10 5.84
CA CYS A 336 -4.30 -19.22 6.75
C CYS A 336 -4.33 -18.70 8.19
N TYR A 337 -4.75 -19.55 9.13
CA TYR A 337 -4.61 -19.24 10.55
C TYR A 337 -3.17 -18.85 10.88
N GLY A 338 -3.01 -17.71 11.52
CA GLY A 338 -1.74 -17.22 12.02
C GLY A 338 -1.92 -16.31 13.23
N PHE A 339 -0.82 -15.90 13.84
CA PHE A 339 -0.82 -15.36 15.20
C PHE A 339 0.03 -14.10 15.30
N GLY A 340 -0.65 -12.96 15.22
CA GLY A 340 -0.13 -11.61 15.52
C GLY A 340 -0.78 -10.53 14.64
N SER A 341 -0.15 -9.35 14.57
CA SER A 341 -0.74 -8.13 14.01
C SER A 341 -1.10 -8.22 12.53
N ASP A 342 -0.39 -9.02 11.74
CA ASP A 342 -0.62 -9.14 10.29
C ASP A 342 -1.95 -9.86 9.95
N GLN A 343 -2.60 -10.46 10.95
CA GLN A 343 -3.94 -11.05 10.80
C GLN A 343 -5.08 -10.08 11.10
N THR A 344 -4.78 -8.87 11.60
CA THR A 344 -5.80 -7.92 12.04
C THR A 344 -6.63 -7.45 10.84
N GLY A 345 -7.95 -7.67 10.89
CA GLY A 345 -8.87 -7.27 9.84
C GLY A 345 -8.95 -8.23 8.63
N TYR A 346 -8.35 -9.42 8.72
CA TYR A 346 -8.43 -10.46 7.69
C TYR A 346 -9.18 -11.70 8.20
N GLU A 347 -10.01 -12.27 7.33
CA GLU A 347 -10.66 -13.57 7.57
C GLU A 347 -9.63 -14.69 7.55
N GLN A 348 -9.77 -15.67 8.45
CA GLN A 348 -8.84 -16.80 8.60
C GLN A 348 -9.60 -18.14 8.52
N SER A 349 -8.95 -19.15 7.94
CA SER A 349 -9.50 -20.51 7.80
C SER A 349 -8.38 -21.55 7.74
N GLU A 350 -8.69 -22.82 8.06
CA GLU A 350 -7.83 -23.96 7.73
C GLU A 350 -7.89 -24.29 6.23
N ASP A 351 -9.03 -24.06 5.59
CA ASP A 351 -9.15 -24.05 4.13
C ASP A 351 -8.63 -22.71 3.61
N CYS A 352 -7.32 -22.64 3.39
CA CYS A 352 -6.61 -21.40 3.06
C CYS A 352 -5.59 -21.54 1.91
N LEU A 353 -5.41 -22.72 1.33
CA LEU A 353 -4.41 -23.00 0.28
C LEU A 353 -4.84 -22.49 -1.09
N TYR A 354 -4.86 -21.15 -1.17
CA TYR A 354 -5.29 -20.36 -2.30
C TYR A 354 -4.16 -19.44 -2.79
N LEU A 355 -4.23 -19.07 -4.06
CA LEU A 355 -3.40 -18.03 -4.65
C LEU A 355 -4.25 -16.96 -5.34
N ASN A 356 -3.71 -15.76 -5.47
CA ASN A 356 -4.31 -14.62 -6.18
C ASN A 356 -3.45 -14.30 -7.40
N ILE A 357 -4.03 -14.31 -8.60
CA ILE A 357 -3.35 -14.00 -9.86
C ILE A 357 -3.85 -12.64 -10.36
N VAL A 358 -2.91 -11.73 -10.59
CA VAL A 358 -3.15 -10.43 -11.22
C VAL A 358 -2.34 -10.34 -12.51
N ARG A 359 -3.00 -10.01 -13.61
CA ARG A 359 -2.37 -9.81 -14.91
C ARG A 359 -2.96 -8.59 -15.63
N PRO A 360 -2.25 -8.00 -16.61
CA PRO A 360 -2.85 -7.05 -17.52
C PRO A 360 -4.10 -7.65 -18.20
N SER A 361 -5.11 -6.83 -18.45
CA SER A 361 -6.31 -7.26 -19.15
C SER A 361 -6.02 -7.58 -20.61
N LYS A 362 -6.86 -8.42 -21.23
CA LYS A 362 -6.73 -8.84 -22.64
C LYS A 362 -5.43 -9.59 -22.97
N VAL A 363 -4.75 -10.15 -21.96
CA VAL A 363 -3.60 -11.03 -22.17
C VAL A 363 -4.03 -12.30 -22.90
N LYS A 364 -3.40 -12.56 -24.05
CA LYS A 364 -3.60 -13.79 -24.83
C LYS A 364 -2.91 -14.96 -24.14
N LYS A 365 -3.47 -16.16 -24.27
CA LYS A 365 -2.84 -17.42 -23.81
C LYS A 365 -1.43 -17.64 -24.39
N THR A 366 -1.14 -17.07 -25.55
CA THR A 366 0.15 -17.18 -26.25
C THR A 366 1.14 -16.05 -25.90
N ALA A 367 0.82 -15.18 -24.94
CA ALA A 367 1.65 -14.00 -24.64
C ALA A 367 3.03 -14.36 -24.07
N GLY A 368 3.14 -15.45 -23.29
CA GLY A 368 4.41 -15.90 -22.73
C GLY A 368 5.06 -14.89 -21.78
N LEU A 369 4.23 -14.23 -20.96
CA LEU A 369 4.69 -13.20 -20.02
C LEU A 369 5.52 -13.80 -18.87
N PRO A 370 6.53 -13.08 -18.36
CA PRO A 370 7.17 -13.45 -17.10
C PRO A 370 6.18 -13.51 -15.93
N VAL A 371 6.45 -14.37 -14.97
CA VAL A 371 5.58 -14.63 -13.81
C VAL A 371 6.36 -14.33 -12.54
N ALA A 372 5.90 -13.35 -11.75
CA ALA A 372 6.46 -13.00 -10.45
C ALA A 372 5.59 -13.59 -9.33
N VAL A 373 6.17 -14.45 -8.49
CA VAL A 373 5.43 -15.20 -7.46
C VAL A 373 5.83 -14.72 -6.06
N TRP A 374 4.98 -13.90 -5.45
CA TRP A 374 5.11 -13.33 -4.11
C TRP A 374 4.84 -14.35 -3.02
N ILE A 375 5.83 -14.54 -2.14
CA ILE A 375 5.73 -15.28 -0.89
C ILE A 375 5.79 -14.26 0.25
N HIS A 376 4.69 -14.12 0.99
CA HIS A 376 4.58 -13.11 2.05
C HIS A 376 5.46 -13.44 3.28
N GLY A 377 5.87 -12.39 4.00
CA GLY A 377 6.55 -12.47 5.29
C GLY A 377 5.62 -12.78 6.46
N GLY A 378 6.08 -12.47 7.68
CA GLY A 378 5.33 -12.69 8.93
C GLY A 378 5.94 -13.72 9.87
N GLY A 379 7.27 -13.92 9.84
CA GLY A 379 8.01 -14.77 10.79
C GLY A 379 7.70 -16.26 10.71
N LEU A 380 6.99 -16.72 9.67
CA LEU A 380 6.32 -18.03 9.58
C LEU A 380 5.17 -18.22 10.59
N LEU A 381 4.70 -17.14 11.22
CA LEU A 381 3.67 -17.14 12.26
C LEU A 381 2.35 -16.53 11.79
N GLN A 382 2.41 -15.55 10.90
CA GLN A 382 1.29 -14.70 10.49
C GLN A 382 1.42 -14.27 9.02
N GLY A 383 0.41 -13.58 8.50
CA GLY A 383 0.40 -13.01 7.16
C GLY A 383 -0.46 -13.78 6.16
N GLY A 384 -0.56 -13.24 4.94
CA GLY A 384 -1.32 -13.86 3.86
C GLY A 384 -1.22 -13.11 2.54
N ALA A 385 -1.62 -13.77 1.45
CA ALA A 385 -1.57 -13.25 0.09
C ALA A 385 -2.56 -12.12 -0.22
N SER A 386 -3.45 -11.80 0.72
CA SER A 386 -4.44 -10.72 0.58
C SER A 386 -4.07 -9.46 1.36
N ASP A 387 -2.87 -9.44 1.96
CA ASP A 387 -2.35 -8.28 2.64
C ASP A 387 -2.24 -7.07 1.68
N LYS A 388 -2.91 -5.98 2.05
CA LYS A 388 -2.98 -4.75 1.26
C LYS A 388 -1.62 -4.08 1.05
N ARG A 389 -0.65 -4.30 1.95
CA ARG A 389 0.73 -3.79 1.80
C ARG A 389 1.39 -4.34 0.52
N TYR A 390 1.00 -5.54 0.11
CA TYR A 390 1.53 -6.30 -1.02
C TYR A 390 0.56 -6.35 -2.20
N ASN A 391 -0.31 -5.34 -2.36
CA ASN A 391 -1.29 -5.30 -3.45
C ASN A 391 -0.58 -5.36 -4.82
N LEU A 392 -0.69 -6.53 -5.47
CA LEU A 392 0.01 -6.85 -6.71
C LEU A 392 -0.40 -5.99 -7.91
N SER A 393 -1.52 -5.26 -7.80
CA SER A 393 -1.98 -4.36 -8.86
C SER A 393 -0.95 -3.28 -9.15
N PHE A 394 -0.23 -2.81 -8.13
CA PHE A 394 0.75 -1.72 -8.26
C PHE A 394 1.96 -2.13 -9.09
N ILE A 395 2.59 -3.26 -8.78
CA ILE A 395 3.73 -3.74 -9.57
C ILE A 395 3.32 -4.15 -10.99
N VAL A 396 2.11 -4.71 -11.17
CA VAL A 396 1.61 -5.05 -12.51
C VAL A 396 1.34 -3.79 -13.33
N GLU A 397 0.74 -2.76 -12.73
CA GLU A 397 0.53 -1.46 -13.39
C GLU A 397 1.87 -0.83 -13.80
N GLN A 398 2.85 -0.81 -12.89
CA GLN A 398 4.19 -0.31 -13.20
C GLN A 398 4.87 -1.14 -14.30
N SER A 399 4.70 -2.45 -14.31
CA SER A 399 5.27 -3.32 -15.36
C SER A 399 4.73 -2.98 -16.76
N VAL A 400 3.44 -2.62 -16.85
CA VAL A 400 2.83 -2.17 -18.10
C VAL A 400 3.35 -0.78 -18.47
N SER A 401 3.47 0.14 -17.50
CA SER A 401 3.92 1.51 -17.73
C SER A 401 5.34 1.57 -18.30
N VAL A 402 6.23 0.66 -17.87
CA VAL A 402 7.61 0.55 -18.37
C VAL A 402 7.76 -0.39 -19.57
N GLY A 403 6.65 -0.87 -20.15
CA GLY A 403 6.65 -1.69 -21.36
C GLY A 403 7.17 -3.13 -21.17
N LYS A 404 7.16 -3.64 -19.94
CA LYS A 404 7.65 -4.98 -19.56
C LYS A 404 6.60 -5.74 -18.75
N PRO A 405 5.41 -5.99 -19.33
CA PRO A 405 4.27 -6.54 -18.60
C PRO A 405 4.59 -7.90 -17.96
N ILE A 406 4.17 -8.08 -16.71
CA ILE A 406 4.31 -9.34 -15.96
C ILE A 406 2.94 -9.88 -15.53
N ILE A 407 2.90 -11.15 -15.13
CA ILE A 407 1.83 -11.70 -14.30
C ILE A 407 2.35 -11.79 -12.87
N ALA A 408 1.62 -11.25 -11.90
CA ALA A 408 1.98 -11.33 -10.49
C ALA A 408 1.04 -12.30 -9.76
N ILE A 409 1.60 -13.13 -8.89
CA ILE A 409 0.87 -14.16 -8.13
C ILE A 409 1.24 -14.06 -6.66
N GLY A 410 0.26 -13.95 -5.76
CA GLY A 410 0.47 -14.05 -4.32
C GLY A 410 -0.05 -15.39 -3.81
N ILE A 411 0.74 -16.09 -2.98
CA ILE A 411 0.37 -17.42 -2.46
C ILE A 411 0.20 -17.40 -0.94
N ASN A 412 -0.82 -18.09 -0.44
CA ASN A 412 -0.90 -18.46 0.97
C ASN A 412 -0.10 -19.75 1.22
N TYR A 413 0.34 -19.92 2.47
CA TYR A 413 0.90 -21.15 2.99
C TYR A 413 0.57 -21.29 4.48
N ARG A 414 0.54 -22.51 5.01
CA ARG A 414 0.26 -22.72 6.45
C ARG A 414 1.37 -22.13 7.31
N LEU A 415 0.98 -21.57 8.45
CA LEU A 415 1.83 -20.82 9.38
C LEU A 415 1.79 -21.43 10.78
N SER A 416 2.67 -20.98 11.67
CA SER A 416 2.74 -21.37 13.08
C SER A 416 2.72 -22.90 13.23
N ALA A 417 2.07 -23.46 14.26
CA ALA A 417 1.98 -24.91 14.44
C ALA A 417 1.30 -25.62 13.26
N LEU A 418 0.40 -24.96 12.52
CA LEU A 418 -0.27 -25.62 11.38
C LEU A 418 0.67 -25.83 10.19
N GLY A 419 1.73 -25.02 10.06
CA GLY A 419 2.73 -25.10 8.99
C GLY A 419 4.10 -25.63 9.44
N PHE A 420 4.47 -25.42 10.70
CA PHE A 420 5.82 -25.58 11.23
C PHE A 420 5.81 -26.19 12.64
N ILE A 421 4.86 -27.11 12.90
CA ILE A 421 4.93 -27.98 14.08
C ILE A 421 6.17 -28.89 14.00
N THR A 422 6.78 -29.12 15.16
CA THR A 422 8.03 -29.88 15.30
C THR A 422 7.81 -31.09 16.20
N GLY A 423 8.85 -31.88 16.45
CA GLY A 423 8.80 -33.07 17.32
C GLY A 423 8.87 -34.40 16.57
N LYS A 424 9.31 -35.45 17.26
CA LYS A 424 9.54 -36.78 16.71
C LYS A 424 8.28 -37.41 16.13
N GLU A 425 7.11 -37.10 16.68
CA GLU A 425 5.81 -37.54 16.17
C GLU A 425 5.56 -37.00 14.75
N ILE A 426 5.92 -35.73 14.52
CA ILE A 426 5.77 -35.06 13.23
C ILE A 426 6.81 -35.56 12.22
N THR A 427 8.07 -35.67 12.64
CA THR A 427 9.16 -36.20 11.80
C THR A 427 8.87 -37.62 11.34
N LYS A 428 8.40 -38.50 12.23
CA LYS A 428 8.05 -39.89 11.90
C LYS A 428 6.95 -39.99 10.85
N GLU A 429 6.00 -39.06 10.85
CA GLU A 429 4.92 -38.99 9.86
C GLU A 429 5.36 -38.38 8.52
N GLY A 430 6.54 -37.74 8.46
CA GLY A 430 6.97 -36.95 7.31
C GLY A 430 6.17 -35.65 7.14
N ALA A 431 5.59 -35.13 8.22
CA ALA A 431 4.71 -33.97 8.22
C ALA A 431 5.42 -32.68 8.68
N THR A 432 6.74 -32.59 8.48
CA THR A 432 7.57 -31.42 8.80
C THR A 432 7.52 -30.38 7.69
N ASN A 433 7.81 -29.11 8.04
CA ASN A 433 7.96 -28.00 7.09
C ASN A 433 6.76 -27.84 6.14
N LEU A 434 5.54 -28.10 6.60
CA LEU A 434 4.32 -28.09 5.78
C LEU A 434 4.10 -26.75 5.09
N GLY A 435 4.42 -25.62 5.74
CA GLY A 435 4.35 -24.30 5.10
C GLY A 435 5.25 -24.18 3.86
N PHE A 436 6.50 -24.66 3.93
CA PHE A 436 7.39 -24.69 2.76
C PHE A 436 6.92 -25.69 1.69
N ARG A 437 6.31 -26.80 2.11
CA ARG A 437 5.73 -27.79 1.19
C ARG A 437 4.48 -27.25 0.48
N ASP A 438 3.67 -26.43 1.15
CA ASP A 438 2.53 -25.72 0.55
C ASP A 438 2.99 -24.77 -0.55
N GLN A 439 4.04 -23.99 -0.27
CA GLN A 439 4.66 -23.11 -1.27
C GLN A 439 5.18 -23.92 -2.47
N ARG A 440 5.85 -25.06 -2.23
CA ARG A 440 6.30 -25.95 -3.31
C ARG A 440 5.14 -26.48 -4.14
N LEU A 441 4.03 -26.83 -3.49
CA LEU A 441 2.81 -27.27 -4.18
C LEU A 441 2.20 -26.16 -5.04
N ALA A 442 2.13 -24.92 -4.51
CA ALA A 442 1.70 -23.76 -5.28
C ALA A 442 2.59 -23.51 -6.51
N LEU A 443 3.92 -23.65 -6.37
CA LEU A 443 4.86 -23.52 -7.49
C LEU A 443 4.65 -24.61 -8.56
N ARG A 444 4.38 -25.86 -8.16
CA ARG A 444 4.02 -26.93 -9.12
C ARG A 444 2.71 -26.60 -9.84
N TRP A 445 1.71 -26.12 -9.11
CA TRP A 445 0.44 -25.70 -9.71
C TRP A 445 0.64 -24.56 -10.71
N ILE A 446 1.47 -23.56 -10.38
CA ILE A 446 1.80 -22.43 -11.26
C ILE A 446 2.47 -22.95 -12.52
N ASN A 447 3.51 -23.79 -12.39
CA ASN A 447 4.21 -24.38 -13.53
C ASN A 447 3.26 -25.14 -14.46
N GLU A 448 2.31 -25.90 -13.90
CA GLU A 448 1.35 -26.68 -14.66
C GLU A 448 0.29 -25.82 -15.40
N ASN A 449 -0.14 -24.71 -14.79
CA ASN A 449 -1.37 -24.02 -15.19
C ASN A 449 -1.17 -22.60 -15.73
N ILE A 450 -0.04 -21.93 -15.46
CA ILE A 450 0.09 -20.49 -15.73
C ILE A 450 0.08 -20.12 -17.22
N LYS A 451 0.42 -21.09 -18.09
CA LYS A 451 0.26 -20.93 -19.54
C LYS A 451 -1.16 -20.59 -19.95
N ALA A 452 -2.16 -21.12 -19.26
CA ALA A 452 -3.57 -20.79 -19.51
C ALA A 452 -3.90 -19.32 -19.22
N PHE A 453 -3.18 -18.71 -18.29
CA PHE A 453 -3.30 -17.29 -17.93
C PHE A 453 -2.45 -16.37 -18.81
N GLY A 454 -1.68 -16.93 -19.78
CA GLY A 454 -0.79 -16.19 -20.68
C GLY A 454 0.63 -16.02 -20.16
N GLY A 455 0.98 -16.65 -19.04
CA GLY A 455 2.34 -16.68 -18.51
C GLY A 455 3.20 -17.75 -19.17
N ASP A 456 4.51 -17.61 -19.05
CA ASP A 456 5.48 -18.63 -19.46
C ASP A 456 5.97 -19.39 -18.21
N PRO A 457 5.69 -20.71 -18.08
CA PRO A 457 6.16 -21.50 -16.94
C PRO A 457 7.69 -21.59 -16.87
N GLY A 458 8.40 -21.33 -17.98
CA GLY A 458 9.86 -21.22 -18.01
C GLY A 458 10.40 -19.85 -17.57
N LYS A 459 9.52 -18.88 -17.27
CA LYS A 459 9.88 -17.51 -16.85
C LYS A 459 9.32 -17.12 -15.49
N VAL A 460 9.28 -18.09 -14.57
CA VAL A 460 8.85 -17.87 -13.19
C VAL A 460 10.01 -17.35 -12.36
N THR A 461 9.81 -16.25 -11.66
CA THR A 461 10.71 -15.73 -10.62
C THR A 461 9.96 -15.72 -9.30
N ILE A 462 10.54 -16.34 -8.27
CA ILE A 462 10.00 -16.28 -6.91
C ILE A 462 10.61 -15.09 -6.17
N TRP A 463 9.81 -14.36 -5.41
CA TRP A 463 10.27 -13.26 -4.57
C TRP A 463 9.51 -13.23 -3.24
N GLY A 464 10.18 -12.79 -2.18
CA GLY A 464 9.56 -12.68 -0.87
C GLY A 464 10.35 -11.78 0.06
N GLU A 465 9.69 -11.37 1.14
CA GLU A 465 10.26 -10.51 2.17
C GLU A 465 10.21 -11.17 3.56
N SER A 466 11.25 -10.94 4.38
CA SER A 466 11.38 -11.51 5.72
C SER A 466 11.24 -13.05 5.68
N ALA A 467 10.28 -13.64 6.40
CA ALA A 467 9.99 -15.07 6.34
C ALA A 467 9.61 -15.57 4.92
N GLY A 468 9.15 -14.68 4.04
CA GLY A 468 8.96 -14.96 2.62
C GLY A 468 10.28 -15.07 1.87
N ALA A 469 11.30 -14.30 2.27
CA ALA A 469 12.64 -14.38 1.73
C ALA A 469 13.40 -15.61 2.27
N GLU A 470 13.20 -15.93 3.57
CA GLU A 470 13.55 -17.22 4.19
C GLU A 470 12.94 -18.39 3.39
N SER A 471 11.66 -18.27 3.03
CA SER A 471 10.95 -19.25 2.21
C SER A 471 11.53 -19.37 0.79
N VAL A 472 11.89 -18.26 0.15
CA VAL A 472 12.59 -18.29 -1.15
C VAL A 472 13.91 -19.07 -1.03
N ALA A 473 14.71 -18.82 0.01
CA ALA A 473 15.93 -19.58 0.26
C ALA A 473 15.65 -21.08 0.47
N ALA A 474 14.60 -21.41 1.24
CA ALA A 474 14.15 -22.79 1.46
C ALA A 474 13.80 -23.49 0.14
N GLN A 475 13.11 -22.82 -0.80
CA GLN A 475 12.78 -23.39 -2.11
C GLN A 475 14.01 -23.62 -3.00
N VAL A 476 15.04 -22.77 -2.88
CA VAL A 476 16.30 -22.87 -3.64
C VAL A 476 17.16 -24.04 -3.17
N ILE A 477 17.15 -24.35 -1.87
CA ILE A 477 17.92 -25.46 -1.30
C ILE A 477 17.10 -26.75 -1.17
N ALA A 478 15.79 -26.70 -1.40
CA ALA A 478 14.86 -27.82 -1.22
C ALA A 478 15.34 -29.11 -1.90
N TYR A 479 15.19 -30.24 -1.21
CA TYR A 479 15.53 -31.58 -1.71
C TYR A 479 16.99 -31.66 -2.19
N ASN A 480 17.91 -31.15 -1.37
CA ASN A 480 19.33 -31.10 -1.66
C ASN A 480 19.65 -30.37 -2.99
N GLY A 481 18.93 -29.28 -3.27
CA GLY A 481 19.10 -28.47 -4.49
C GLY A 481 18.50 -29.05 -5.77
N ARG A 482 17.55 -30.00 -5.67
CA ARG A 482 16.90 -30.58 -6.86
C ARG A 482 16.16 -29.50 -7.66
N ASN A 483 16.61 -29.29 -8.90
CA ASN A 483 15.96 -28.37 -9.83
C ASN A 483 14.79 -29.04 -10.56
N ASP A 484 13.57 -28.82 -10.04
CA ASP A 484 12.32 -29.29 -10.64
C ASP A 484 11.83 -28.38 -11.80
N GLY A 485 12.61 -27.36 -12.20
CA GLY A 485 12.22 -26.40 -13.26
C GLY A 485 11.07 -25.47 -12.88
N LEU A 486 10.86 -25.22 -11.59
CA LEU A 486 9.72 -24.45 -11.07
C LEU A 486 9.92 -22.93 -11.10
N PHE A 487 11.17 -22.47 -11.15
CA PHE A 487 11.56 -21.07 -11.23
C PHE A 487 12.93 -20.94 -11.90
N ARG A 488 13.21 -19.76 -12.46
CA ARG A 488 14.47 -19.43 -13.14
C ARG A 488 15.24 -18.27 -12.49
N GLY A 489 14.69 -17.67 -11.45
CA GLY A 489 15.29 -16.58 -10.69
C GLY A 489 14.66 -16.48 -9.31
N ALA A 490 15.41 -15.93 -8.36
CA ALA A 490 14.97 -15.78 -6.98
C ALA A 490 15.29 -14.38 -6.44
N ILE A 491 14.39 -13.80 -5.65
CA ILE A 491 14.62 -12.52 -4.98
C ILE A 491 14.36 -12.68 -3.48
N GLY A 492 15.35 -12.33 -2.67
CA GLY A 492 15.26 -12.37 -1.20
C GLY A 492 15.38 -10.98 -0.59
N GLN A 493 14.29 -10.46 -0.04
CA GLN A 493 14.26 -9.15 0.61
C GLN A 493 14.31 -9.33 2.14
N SER A 494 15.43 -8.98 2.76
CA SER A 494 15.65 -9.14 4.20
C SER A 494 15.56 -10.60 4.63
N GLY A 495 16.55 -11.37 4.20
CA GLY A 495 16.67 -12.81 4.44
C GLY A 495 16.95 -13.56 3.14
N PHE A 496 18.07 -14.29 3.08
CA PHE A 496 18.35 -15.24 2.01
C PHE A 496 19.59 -16.04 2.39
N GLY A 497 19.74 -17.26 1.87
CA GLY A 497 20.93 -18.08 2.08
C GLY A 497 20.80 -19.13 3.18
N ALA A 498 19.71 -19.12 3.95
CA ALA A 498 19.20 -20.26 4.71
C ALA A 498 17.79 -20.00 5.28
N PRO A 499 17.04 -21.05 5.62
CA PRO A 499 16.01 -20.99 6.65
C PRO A 499 16.63 -20.64 8.01
N LEU A 500 15.95 -19.84 8.83
CA LEU A 500 16.49 -19.37 10.11
C LEU A 500 16.28 -20.43 11.21
N GLY A 501 17.39 -20.88 11.81
CA GLY A 501 17.37 -21.65 13.05
C GLY A 501 16.90 -20.77 14.21
N ARG A 502 15.69 -21.01 14.71
CA ARG A 502 15.05 -20.13 15.72
C ARG A 502 15.46 -20.41 17.17
N TYR A 503 16.01 -21.60 17.43
CA TYR A 503 16.57 -21.98 18.72
C TYR A 503 18.09 -21.83 18.73
N PRO A 504 18.73 -21.62 19.90
CA PRO A 504 20.17 -21.77 20.03
C PRO A 504 20.61 -23.15 19.51
N GLY A 505 21.62 -23.21 18.65
CA GLY A 505 22.02 -24.44 17.94
C GLY A 505 21.15 -24.79 16.72
N GLY A 506 20.19 -23.94 16.34
CA GLY A 506 19.41 -24.05 15.10
C GLY A 506 18.74 -25.40 14.91
N PHE A 507 19.09 -26.10 13.83
CA PHE A 507 18.50 -27.39 13.51
C PHE A 507 18.91 -28.52 14.48
N ASN A 508 19.99 -28.34 15.25
CA ASN A 508 20.42 -29.29 16.28
C ASN A 508 19.54 -29.25 17.54
N ALA A 509 18.69 -28.25 17.71
CA ALA A 509 17.89 -28.04 18.93
C ALA A 509 16.67 -28.99 19.07
N THR A 510 16.84 -30.27 18.72
CA THR A 510 15.76 -31.26 18.64
C THR A 510 15.04 -31.49 19.97
N GLN A 511 15.74 -31.40 21.10
CA GLN A 511 15.14 -31.50 22.44
C GLN A 511 14.23 -30.30 22.75
N ALA A 512 14.63 -29.07 22.40
CA ALA A 512 13.81 -27.88 22.60
C ALA A 512 12.56 -27.90 21.70
N MET A 513 12.72 -28.36 20.47
CA MET A 513 11.61 -28.59 19.54
C MET A 513 10.63 -29.65 20.07
N GLN A 514 11.12 -30.78 20.59
CA GLN A 514 10.26 -31.78 21.23
C GLN A 514 9.52 -31.22 22.45
N ALA A 515 10.20 -30.45 23.30
CA ALA A 515 9.57 -29.83 24.45
C ALA A 515 8.44 -28.88 24.04
N THR A 516 8.59 -28.18 22.92
CA THR A 516 7.52 -27.35 22.34
C THR A 516 6.32 -28.17 21.90
N TYR A 517 6.54 -29.31 21.20
CA TYR A 517 5.46 -30.23 20.85
C TYR A 517 4.73 -30.75 22.08
N ASP A 518 5.45 -31.21 23.10
CA ASP A 518 4.88 -31.76 24.33
C ASP A 518 4.07 -30.70 25.11
N ARG A 519 4.57 -29.45 25.18
CA ARG A 519 3.82 -28.32 25.75
C ARG A 519 2.56 -28.02 24.94
N PHE A 520 2.64 -28.07 23.61
CA PHE A 520 1.49 -27.85 22.75
C PHE A 520 0.39 -28.89 22.97
N VAL A 521 0.75 -30.18 22.98
CA VAL A 521 -0.21 -31.26 23.28
C VAL A 521 -0.83 -31.09 24.67
N THR A 522 -0.02 -30.76 25.69
CA THR A 522 -0.50 -30.46 27.05
C THR A 522 -1.55 -29.34 27.07
N LYS A 523 -1.42 -28.34 26.18
CA LYS A 523 -2.30 -27.16 26.15
C LYS A 523 -3.56 -27.35 25.30
N VAL A 524 -3.70 -28.44 24.56
CA VAL A 524 -4.93 -28.82 23.86
C VAL A 524 -5.78 -29.70 24.79
N PRO A 525 -6.88 -29.20 25.37
CA PRO A 525 -7.62 -29.93 26.41
C PRO A 525 -8.04 -31.35 26.00
N SER A 526 -8.50 -31.53 24.77
CA SER A 526 -8.90 -32.85 24.25
C SER A 526 -7.74 -33.84 24.06
N CYS A 527 -6.49 -33.38 24.06
CA CYS A 527 -5.29 -34.19 23.82
C CYS A 527 -4.28 -34.21 24.97
N ALA A 528 -4.55 -33.48 26.07
CA ALA A 528 -3.58 -33.26 27.15
C ALA A 528 -3.05 -34.57 27.77
N ASP A 529 -3.91 -35.58 27.95
CA ASP A 529 -3.52 -36.88 28.53
C ASP A 529 -2.70 -37.77 27.57
N LEU A 530 -2.43 -37.30 26.36
CA LEU A 530 -1.73 -38.05 25.31
C LEU A 530 -0.29 -37.59 25.09
N VAL A 531 0.23 -36.65 25.90
CA VAL A 531 1.63 -36.19 25.84
C VAL A 531 2.59 -37.38 25.93
N GLY A 532 3.62 -37.38 25.09
CA GLY A 532 4.59 -38.48 25.01
C GLY A 532 4.04 -39.79 24.42
N SER A 533 2.75 -39.86 24.07
CA SER A 533 2.15 -41.03 23.41
C SER A 533 2.12 -40.88 21.89
N GLY A 534 2.21 -42.01 21.17
CA GLY A 534 2.02 -42.06 19.71
C GLY A 534 0.58 -41.75 19.23
N LYS A 535 -0.35 -41.46 20.15
CA LYS A 535 -1.74 -41.08 19.85
C LYS A 535 -1.97 -39.57 19.86
N SER A 536 -0.98 -38.77 20.29
CA SER A 536 -1.08 -37.31 20.36
C SER A 536 -1.38 -36.69 18.98
N LEU A 537 -0.62 -37.01 17.93
CA LEU A 537 -0.85 -36.44 16.60
C LEU A 537 -2.23 -36.80 16.00
N PRO A 538 -2.69 -38.07 16.03
CA PRO A 538 -4.07 -38.40 15.64
C PRO A 538 -5.15 -37.65 16.42
N CYS A 539 -4.90 -37.33 17.70
CA CYS A 539 -5.80 -36.50 18.50
C CYS A 539 -5.81 -35.05 18.01
N LEU A 540 -4.63 -34.44 17.82
CA LEU A 540 -4.49 -33.06 17.35
C LEU A 540 -5.24 -32.83 16.03
N ARG A 541 -5.19 -33.79 15.09
CA ARG A 541 -5.94 -33.74 13.82
C ARG A 541 -7.46 -33.72 13.95
N LYS A 542 -8.00 -34.12 15.11
CA LYS A 542 -9.45 -34.17 15.41
C LYS A 542 -9.88 -33.09 16.40
N ALA A 543 -8.92 -32.44 17.06
CA ALA A 543 -9.21 -31.43 18.06
C ALA A 543 -9.92 -30.23 17.42
N PRO A 544 -10.86 -29.58 18.11
CA PRO A 544 -11.50 -28.36 17.62
C PRO A 544 -10.46 -27.26 17.36
N MET A 545 -10.59 -26.54 16.24
CA MET A 545 -9.66 -25.47 15.90
C MET A 545 -9.58 -24.38 16.99
N SER A 546 -10.65 -24.14 17.75
CA SER A 546 -10.63 -23.24 18.90
C SER A 546 -9.67 -23.68 20.01
N GLU A 547 -9.56 -24.99 20.27
CA GLU A 547 -8.58 -25.53 21.23
C GLU A 547 -7.15 -25.40 20.69
N ILE A 548 -6.97 -25.73 19.41
CA ILE A 548 -5.68 -25.59 18.72
C ILE A 548 -5.19 -24.15 18.76
N SER A 549 -6.02 -23.18 18.38
CA SER A 549 -5.67 -21.76 18.39
C SER A 549 -5.32 -21.25 19.79
N ALA A 550 -6.09 -21.64 20.80
CA ALA A 550 -5.81 -21.28 22.19
C ALA A 550 -4.48 -21.87 22.69
N ALA A 551 -4.21 -23.13 22.35
CA ALA A 551 -2.96 -23.79 22.69
C ALA A 551 -1.75 -23.16 22.00
N ILE A 552 -1.86 -22.79 20.71
CA ILE A 552 -0.81 -22.08 19.99
C ILE A 552 -0.48 -20.75 20.68
N LEU A 553 -1.49 -19.94 21.01
CA LEU A 553 -1.29 -18.67 21.71
C LEU A 553 -0.64 -18.87 23.08
N ALA A 554 -1.02 -19.92 23.82
CA ALA A 554 -0.44 -20.22 25.13
C ALA A 554 1.02 -20.70 25.06
N VAL A 555 1.44 -21.32 23.96
CA VAL A 555 2.80 -21.85 23.77
C VAL A 555 3.75 -20.83 23.13
N THR A 556 3.23 -19.92 22.30
CA THR A 556 4.05 -18.95 21.54
C THR A 556 4.49 -17.80 22.44
N THR A 557 5.54 -18.00 23.23
CA THR A 557 6.04 -16.99 24.18
C THR A 557 7.21 -16.19 23.63
N THR A 558 8.10 -16.82 22.84
CA THR A 558 9.32 -16.20 22.32
C THR A 558 9.30 -15.99 20.81
N ARG A 559 8.25 -16.45 20.12
CA ARG A 559 8.12 -16.49 18.65
C ARG A 559 9.11 -17.46 17.95
N ARG A 560 9.76 -18.34 18.71
CA ARG A 560 10.74 -19.32 18.21
C ARG A 560 10.15 -20.71 18.03
N GLU A 561 8.99 -20.95 18.61
CA GLU A 561 8.42 -22.28 18.85
C GLU A 561 8.08 -23.05 17.57
N TRP A 562 7.69 -22.32 16.52
CA TRP A 562 7.27 -22.88 15.24
C TRP A 562 8.38 -22.66 14.21
N ALA A 563 9.33 -23.58 14.19
CA ALA A 563 10.59 -23.45 13.46
C ALA A 563 10.72 -24.46 12.31
N PRO A 564 11.48 -24.13 11.25
CA PRO A 564 11.93 -25.10 10.27
C PRO A 564 12.73 -26.24 10.92
N VAL A 565 12.59 -27.43 10.36
CA VAL A 565 13.23 -28.66 10.86
C VAL A 565 14.11 -29.26 9.78
N LEU A 566 15.33 -29.65 10.14
CA LEU A 566 16.16 -30.52 9.30
C LEU A 566 15.51 -31.91 9.25
N ASP A 567 14.78 -32.20 8.18
CA ASP A 567 13.93 -33.38 8.06
C ASP A 567 14.51 -34.50 7.18
N GLY A 568 15.69 -34.27 6.58
CA GLY A 568 16.35 -35.24 5.70
C GLY A 568 15.64 -35.42 4.35
N ASP A 569 14.64 -34.60 4.04
CA ASP A 569 13.88 -34.65 2.78
C ASP A 569 13.77 -33.25 2.14
N PHE A 570 12.90 -32.38 2.67
CA PHE A 570 12.77 -31.03 2.14
C PHE A 570 14.01 -30.21 2.49
N LEU A 571 14.35 -30.17 3.78
CA LEU A 571 15.66 -29.71 4.25
C LEU A 571 16.51 -30.96 4.46
N ALA A 572 17.26 -31.31 3.42
CA ALA A 572 17.95 -32.59 3.32
C ALA A 572 19.26 -32.63 4.13
N ASP A 573 19.94 -31.49 4.26
CA ASP A 573 21.18 -31.31 5.00
C ASP A 573 21.22 -29.87 5.55
N TYR A 574 22.21 -29.57 6.39
CA TYR A 574 22.50 -28.22 6.81
C TYR A 574 22.76 -27.32 5.61
N THR A 575 22.24 -26.10 5.66
CA THR A 575 22.39 -25.12 4.59
C THR A 575 23.86 -24.79 4.36
N THR A 576 24.68 -24.72 5.41
CA THR A 576 26.13 -24.53 5.25
C THR A 576 26.77 -25.64 4.41
N ASN A 577 26.39 -26.90 4.65
CA ASN A 577 26.88 -28.04 3.87
C ASN A 577 26.38 -28.00 2.43
N GLN A 578 25.08 -27.72 2.24
CA GLN A 578 24.47 -27.64 0.92
C GLN A 578 25.09 -26.55 0.06
N LEU A 579 25.23 -25.33 0.60
CA LEU A 579 25.83 -24.21 -0.12
C LEU A 579 27.31 -24.49 -0.46
N SER A 580 28.08 -25.01 0.50
CA SER A 580 29.50 -25.32 0.31
C SER A 580 29.73 -26.42 -0.74
N SER A 581 28.84 -27.41 -0.80
CA SER A 581 28.88 -28.51 -1.77
C SER A 581 28.25 -28.15 -3.12
N GLY A 582 27.65 -26.97 -3.24
CA GLY A 582 26.94 -26.55 -4.44
C GLY A 582 25.57 -27.21 -4.64
N ASN A 583 25.00 -27.84 -3.62
CA ASN A 583 23.70 -28.52 -3.63
C ASN A 583 22.53 -27.54 -3.43
N PHE A 584 22.36 -26.65 -4.40
CA PHE A 584 21.27 -25.69 -4.49
C PHE A 584 20.90 -25.45 -5.95
N VAL A 585 19.70 -24.91 -6.20
CA VAL A 585 19.25 -24.58 -7.56
C VAL A 585 20.06 -23.40 -8.11
N LYS A 586 20.76 -23.61 -9.23
CA LYS A 586 21.65 -22.62 -9.86
C LYS A 586 20.85 -21.63 -10.72
N VAL A 587 20.28 -20.61 -10.10
CA VAL A 587 19.54 -19.52 -10.77
C VAL A 587 20.07 -18.16 -10.34
N PRO A 588 19.99 -17.11 -11.19
CA PRO A 588 20.31 -15.76 -10.77
C PRO A 588 19.50 -15.31 -9.56
N ILE A 589 20.13 -14.52 -8.68
CA ILE A 589 19.49 -14.00 -7.48
C ILE A 589 19.63 -12.47 -7.36
N LEU A 590 18.64 -11.85 -6.73
CA LEU A 590 18.66 -10.45 -6.30
C LEU A 590 18.36 -10.43 -4.79
N ILE A 591 19.34 -10.11 -3.95
CA ILE A 591 19.23 -10.26 -2.50
C ILE A 591 19.72 -9.03 -1.75
N GLY A 592 19.04 -8.66 -0.67
CA GLY A 592 19.41 -7.50 0.12
C GLY A 592 18.72 -7.46 1.47
N ALA A 593 19.02 -6.44 2.25
CA ALA A 593 18.45 -6.21 3.58
C ALA A 593 18.42 -4.70 3.89
N ASN A 594 17.65 -4.29 4.89
CA ASN A 594 17.76 -2.94 5.44
C ASN A 594 19.06 -2.80 6.24
N THR A 595 19.61 -1.59 6.35
CA THR A 595 20.80 -1.35 7.21
C THR A 595 20.53 -1.74 8.66
N ASP A 596 19.31 -1.46 9.12
CA ASP A 596 18.94 -1.44 10.53
C ASP A 596 17.99 -2.60 10.90
N GLU A 597 18.11 -3.79 10.27
CA GLU A 597 17.27 -4.97 10.55
C GLU A 597 17.18 -5.30 12.04
N GLY A 598 18.32 -5.18 12.73
CA GLY A 598 18.49 -5.52 14.14
C GLY A 598 17.61 -4.74 15.10
N VAL A 599 17.01 -3.62 14.68
CA VAL A 599 16.05 -2.88 15.51
C VAL A 599 14.87 -3.77 15.89
N SER A 600 14.47 -4.71 15.02
CA SER A 600 13.38 -5.66 15.28
C SER A 600 13.81 -6.93 16.00
N PHE A 601 15.09 -7.29 15.93
CA PHE A 601 15.58 -8.60 16.38
C PHE A 601 16.47 -8.54 17.62
N GLY A 602 17.12 -7.41 17.91
CA GLY A 602 18.08 -7.26 19.01
C GLY A 602 17.63 -6.34 20.15
N THR A 603 16.55 -5.58 20.00
CA THR A 603 16.11 -4.60 21.01
C THR A 603 15.19 -5.19 22.09
N GLY A 604 14.74 -6.44 21.95
CA GLY A 604 13.83 -7.10 22.88
C GLY A 604 14.43 -7.53 24.22
N SER A 605 15.75 -7.44 24.39
CA SER A 605 16.48 -7.98 25.55
C SER A 605 16.83 -6.93 26.62
N ASN A 606 16.45 -5.65 26.44
CA ASN A 606 16.77 -4.55 27.36
C ASN A 606 18.24 -4.54 27.83
N VAL A 607 19.18 -4.50 26.87
CA VAL A 607 20.61 -4.69 27.13
C VAL A 607 21.24 -3.39 27.63
N ASN A 608 21.57 -3.31 28.91
CA ASN A 608 22.12 -2.09 29.54
C ASN A 608 23.62 -2.18 29.84
N THR A 609 24.14 -3.39 29.99
CA THR A 609 25.51 -3.66 30.42
C THR A 609 26.13 -4.78 29.57
N ASP A 610 27.46 -4.94 29.68
CA ASP A 610 28.15 -6.07 29.06
C ASP A 610 27.63 -7.42 29.55
N GLU A 611 27.19 -7.51 30.82
CA GLU A 611 26.61 -8.73 31.37
C GLU A 611 25.25 -9.04 30.72
N ASP A 612 24.38 -8.03 30.55
CA ASP A 612 23.12 -8.23 29.83
C ASP A 612 23.36 -8.69 28.38
N MET A 613 24.44 -8.21 27.76
CA MET A 613 24.81 -8.59 26.39
C MET A 613 25.33 -10.04 26.34
N ARG A 614 26.10 -10.47 27.34
CA ARG A 614 26.52 -11.87 27.52
C ARG A 614 25.32 -12.79 27.67
N ASP A 615 24.35 -12.41 28.51
CA ASP A 615 23.10 -13.15 28.68
C ASP A 615 22.30 -13.22 27.37
N ALA A 616 22.24 -12.11 26.62
CA ALA A 616 21.55 -12.06 25.34
C ALA A 616 22.19 -13.02 24.31
N LEU A 617 23.51 -13.21 24.31
CA LEU A 617 24.22 -14.12 23.41
C LEU A 617 23.82 -15.59 23.59
N GLY A 618 23.29 -15.96 24.76
CA GLY A 618 22.64 -17.27 24.98
C GLY A 618 21.44 -17.51 24.06
N TYR A 619 20.94 -16.49 23.35
CA TYR A 619 19.94 -16.66 22.30
C TYR A 619 20.49 -17.37 21.06
N ILE A 620 21.77 -17.22 20.74
CA ILE A 620 22.34 -17.80 19.51
C ILE A 620 23.42 -18.84 19.79
N ILE A 621 24.06 -18.78 20.96
CA ILE A 621 25.07 -19.75 21.39
C ILE A 621 24.40 -20.81 22.29
N PRO A 622 24.33 -22.10 21.88
CA PRO A 622 23.72 -23.14 22.70
C PRO A 622 24.62 -23.54 23.88
N LEU A 623 24.01 -23.96 24.99
CA LEU A 623 24.75 -24.42 26.17
C LEU A 623 25.66 -25.63 25.88
N GLN A 624 25.29 -26.44 24.88
CA GLN A 624 26.02 -27.64 24.48
C GLN A 624 27.06 -27.37 23.37
N VAL A 625 27.35 -26.10 23.04
CA VAL A 625 28.23 -25.73 21.91
C VAL A 625 29.63 -26.33 21.97
N LYS A 626 30.12 -26.70 23.16
CA LYS A 626 31.41 -27.36 23.34
C LYS A 626 31.49 -28.69 22.59
N ASP A 627 30.37 -29.41 22.47
CA ASP A 627 30.33 -30.72 21.82
C ASP A 627 30.43 -30.60 20.29
N THR A 628 30.03 -29.46 19.73
CA THR A 628 29.98 -29.21 18.28
C THR A 628 31.12 -28.33 17.77
N ALA A 629 31.47 -27.26 18.49
CA ALA A 629 32.48 -26.28 18.10
C ALA A 629 33.85 -26.50 18.78
N GLY A 630 33.92 -27.35 19.81
CA GLY A 630 35.14 -27.57 20.59
C GLY A 630 35.56 -26.39 21.48
N LYS A 631 34.73 -25.34 21.56
CA LYS A 631 34.91 -24.14 22.41
C LYS A 631 33.79 -24.04 23.44
N SER A 632 34.10 -23.49 24.60
CA SER A 632 33.10 -23.16 25.62
C SER A 632 32.17 -22.02 25.19
N VAL A 633 31.03 -21.90 25.88
CA VAL A 633 30.10 -20.77 25.70
C VAL A 633 30.82 -19.46 25.97
N ASP A 634 31.64 -19.38 27.02
CA ASP A 634 32.36 -18.17 27.40
C ASP A 634 33.37 -17.74 26.34
N GLU A 635 34.16 -18.68 25.79
CA GLU A 635 35.11 -18.37 24.71
C GLU A 635 34.42 -17.80 23.46
N LEU A 636 33.31 -18.40 23.02
CA LEU A 636 32.56 -17.90 21.87
C LEU A 636 31.82 -16.59 22.17
N THR A 637 31.38 -16.41 23.41
CA THR A 637 30.75 -15.17 23.88
C THR A 637 31.78 -14.04 23.89
N ASP A 638 32.98 -14.28 24.41
CA ASP A 638 34.07 -13.31 24.43
C ASP A 638 34.46 -12.88 23.00
N GLU A 639 34.58 -13.85 22.07
CA GLU A 639 34.84 -13.56 20.66
C GLU A 639 33.74 -12.68 20.05
N ALA A 640 32.47 -13.01 20.27
CA ALA A 640 31.36 -12.20 19.76
C ALA A 640 31.34 -10.79 20.38
N MET A 641 31.64 -10.66 21.67
CA MET A 641 31.69 -9.38 22.39
C MET A 641 32.83 -8.48 21.89
N GLU A 642 33.96 -9.05 21.50
CA GLU A 642 35.09 -8.33 20.89
C GLU A 642 34.72 -7.81 19.49
N LEU A 643 34.02 -8.62 18.70
CA LEU A 643 33.60 -8.27 17.33
C LEU A 643 32.45 -7.25 17.28
N TYR A 644 31.65 -7.19 18.34
CA TYR A 644 30.55 -6.23 18.51
C TYR A 644 30.79 -5.42 19.78
N PRO A 645 31.63 -4.37 19.75
CA PRO A 645 31.96 -3.58 20.94
C PRO A 645 30.77 -2.71 21.40
N ASP A 646 30.79 -2.30 22.67
CA ASP A 646 29.91 -1.22 23.17
C ASP A 646 30.38 0.14 22.65
N ASP A 647 30.17 0.36 21.35
CA ASP A 647 30.47 1.60 20.66
C ASP A 647 29.32 1.96 19.72
N GLN A 648 28.58 3.00 20.10
CA GLN A 648 27.41 3.46 19.35
C GLN A 648 27.74 3.94 17.93
N ARG A 649 29.02 4.19 17.60
CA ARG A 649 29.48 4.56 16.26
C ARG A 649 29.41 3.41 15.25
N VAL A 650 29.47 2.16 15.73
CA VAL A 650 29.49 0.96 14.87
C VAL A 650 28.24 0.08 15.02
N GLY A 651 27.34 0.42 15.94
CA GLY A 651 26.04 -0.24 16.11
C GLY A 651 24.94 0.25 15.16
N ILE A 652 23.75 -0.34 15.24
CA ILE A 652 22.57 0.05 14.44
C ILE A 652 21.33 0.34 15.34
N PRO A 653 20.43 1.29 15.02
CA PRO A 653 20.40 2.15 13.84
C PRO A 653 21.67 2.96 13.70
N SER A 654 22.22 3.16 12.51
CA SER A 654 23.48 3.89 12.38
C SER A 654 23.32 5.35 12.85
N LEU A 655 24.41 6.01 13.24
CA LEU A 655 24.36 7.46 13.56
C LEU A 655 24.06 8.32 12.32
N GLU A 656 24.19 7.75 11.10
CA GLU A 656 23.79 8.40 9.85
C GLU A 656 22.27 8.39 9.70
N THR A 657 21.62 7.25 9.93
CA THR A 657 20.15 7.10 9.77
C THR A 657 19.39 7.64 10.98
N TRP A 658 19.99 7.61 12.17
CA TRP A 658 19.44 8.15 13.40
C TRP A 658 20.55 8.81 14.24
N PRO A 659 20.78 10.13 14.12
CA PRO A 659 21.88 10.85 14.77
C PRO A 659 21.63 11.15 16.25
N HIS A 660 21.07 10.18 16.99
CA HIS A 660 20.84 10.25 18.42
C HIS A 660 21.83 9.35 19.17
N VAL A 661 22.60 9.94 20.09
CA VAL A 661 23.49 9.20 20.99
C VAL A 661 22.70 8.83 22.24
N ILE A 662 22.54 7.53 22.46
CA ILE A 662 21.80 6.95 23.60
C ILE A 662 22.56 7.23 24.89
N LYS A 663 21.90 7.79 25.89
CA LYS A 663 22.47 8.14 27.20
C LYS A 663 21.58 7.61 28.35
N PRO A 664 22.13 7.47 29.57
CA PRO A 664 21.33 7.20 30.75
C PRO A 664 20.20 8.22 30.92
N GLY A 665 18.98 7.72 31.12
CA GLY A 665 17.76 8.55 31.24
C GLY A 665 17.08 8.89 29.92
N ASP A 666 17.58 8.42 28.77
CA ASP A 666 16.85 8.52 27.50
C ASP A 666 15.67 7.52 27.45
N GLU A 667 14.52 7.95 26.95
CA GLU A 667 13.34 7.06 26.77
C GLU A 667 13.66 5.82 25.92
N TYR A 668 14.52 5.97 24.92
CA TYR A 668 14.97 4.85 24.10
C TYR A 668 15.83 3.85 24.91
N ALA A 669 16.70 4.36 25.79
CA ALA A 669 17.51 3.53 26.69
C ALA A 669 16.64 2.82 27.73
N GLU A 670 15.65 3.50 28.29
CA GLU A 670 14.70 2.90 29.25
C GLU A 670 13.91 1.75 28.61
N ARG A 671 13.62 1.85 27.31
CA ARG A 671 12.84 0.85 26.59
C ARG A 671 13.66 -0.34 26.07
N PHE A 672 14.85 -0.08 25.55
CA PHE A 672 15.63 -1.09 24.80
C PHE A 672 17.03 -1.35 25.36
N GLY A 673 17.45 -0.56 26.35
CA GLY A 673 18.74 -0.64 27.01
C GLY A 673 19.80 0.31 26.44
N LEU A 674 20.79 0.66 27.26
CA LEU A 674 21.90 1.54 26.88
C LEU A 674 22.75 0.99 25.73
N GLN A 675 22.91 -0.33 25.64
CA GLN A 675 23.66 -1.01 24.58
C GLN A 675 22.74 -1.51 23.45
N ALA A 676 21.53 -0.98 23.30
CA ALA A 676 20.57 -1.40 22.28
C ALA A 676 21.16 -1.41 20.85
N ARG A 677 22.04 -0.45 20.53
CA ARG A 677 22.70 -0.36 19.21
C ARG A 677 23.63 -1.55 18.93
N ARG A 678 24.36 -1.98 19.96
CA ARG A 678 25.27 -3.13 19.93
C ARG A 678 24.48 -4.41 19.73
N SER A 679 23.45 -4.61 20.57
CA SER A 679 22.58 -5.79 20.49
C SER A 679 21.88 -5.88 19.13
N ALA A 680 21.33 -4.77 18.65
CA ALA A 680 20.72 -4.71 17.32
C ALA A 680 21.73 -5.08 16.22
N ALA A 681 22.96 -4.57 16.24
CA ALA A 681 23.97 -4.92 15.22
C ALA A 681 24.22 -6.43 15.16
N LEU A 682 24.41 -7.05 16.32
CA LEU A 682 24.67 -8.49 16.40
C LEU A 682 23.49 -9.33 15.94
N PHE A 683 22.28 -9.07 16.45
CA PHE A 683 21.12 -9.89 16.09
C PHE A 683 20.56 -9.59 14.70
N GLY A 684 20.76 -8.38 14.18
CA GLY A 684 20.48 -8.06 12.77
C GLY A 684 21.41 -8.81 11.83
N ASP A 685 22.71 -8.87 12.18
CA ASP A 685 23.68 -9.61 11.40
C ASP A 685 23.37 -11.12 11.42
N PHE A 686 23.06 -11.68 12.59
CA PHE A 686 22.64 -13.07 12.76
C PHE A 686 21.35 -13.41 11.98
N ALA A 687 20.32 -12.58 12.11
CA ALA A 687 19.01 -12.90 11.54
C ALA A 687 18.95 -12.73 10.01
N MET A 688 19.65 -11.72 9.47
CA MET A 688 19.46 -11.29 8.09
C MET A 688 20.76 -11.16 7.28
N HIS A 689 21.80 -10.55 7.85
CA HIS A 689 22.92 -10.04 7.03
C HIS A 689 23.98 -11.08 6.68
N TYR A 690 24.43 -11.91 7.64
CA TYR A 690 25.51 -12.85 7.38
C TYR A 690 25.10 -13.91 6.35
N GLN A 691 23.84 -14.37 6.42
CA GLN A 691 23.32 -15.38 5.49
C GLN A 691 23.25 -14.83 4.06
N ARG A 692 22.81 -13.57 3.91
CA ARG A 692 22.82 -12.86 2.62
C ARG A 692 24.24 -12.72 2.07
N ARG A 693 25.21 -12.28 2.87
CA ARG A 693 26.61 -12.15 2.44
C ARG A 693 27.20 -13.50 2.04
N ARG A 694 26.96 -14.55 2.84
CA ARG A 694 27.35 -15.93 2.52
C ARG A 694 26.79 -16.38 1.18
N ALA A 695 25.50 -16.15 0.94
CA ALA A 695 24.85 -16.51 -0.31
C ALA A 695 25.47 -15.78 -1.51
N ASN A 696 25.69 -14.47 -1.42
CA ASN A 696 26.37 -13.70 -2.47
C ASN A 696 27.74 -14.29 -2.82
N LYS A 697 28.57 -14.58 -1.81
CA LYS A 697 29.89 -15.22 -1.99
C LYS A 697 29.80 -16.60 -2.66
N VAL A 698 28.83 -17.41 -2.23
CA VAL A 698 28.61 -18.75 -2.79
C VAL A 698 28.15 -18.68 -4.25
N TRP A 699 27.26 -17.76 -4.61
CA TRP A 699 26.81 -17.57 -5.99
C TRP A 699 27.95 -17.12 -6.90
N ALA A 700 28.73 -16.13 -6.45
CA ALA A 700 29.91 -15.65 -7.17
C ALA A 700 30.91 -16.78 -7.42
N LYS A 701 31.19 -17.61 -6.42
CA LYS A 701 32.08 -18.79 -6.55
C LYS A 701 31.61 -19.81 -7.59
N HIS A 702 30.32 -19.83 -7.91
CA HIS A 702 29.73 -20.75 -8.89
C HIS A 702 29.47 -20.09 -10.25
N ASP A 703 29.96 -18.86 -10.49
CA ASP A 703 29.73 -18.09 -11.71
C ASP A 703 28.23 -17.87 -12.01
N ILE A 704 27.43 -17.69 -10.96
CA ILE A 704 25.98 -17.45 -11.08
C ILE A 704 25.72 -16.00 -10.71
N PRO A 705 25.01 -15.22 -11.56
CA PRO A 705 24.75 -13.82 -11.27
C PRO A 705 24.03 -13.64 -9.93
N SER A 706 24.61 -12.79 -9.08
CA SER A 706 24.01 -12.33 -7.84
C SER A 706 24.05 -10.81 -7.79
N TYR A 707 22.94 -10.18 -7.45
CA TYR A 707 22.82 -8.73 -7.34
C TYR A 707 22.50 -8.37 -5.89
N GLY A 708 23.50 -7.83 -5.19
CA GLY A 708 23.38 -7.43 -3.79
C GLY A 708 22.87 -6.00 -3.63
N TYR A 709 22.03 -5.74 -2.63
CA TYR A 709 21.65 -4.38 -2.24
C TYR A 709 21.51 -4.18 -0.73
N ARG A 710 21.55 -2.91 -0.31
CA ARG A 710 21.23 -2.45 1.04
C ARG A 710 20.23 -1.30 1.02
N PHE A 711 19.14 -1.42 1.78
CA PHE A 711 18.19 -0.32 2.01
C PHE A 711 18.69 0.55 3.17
N ASN A 712 19.16 1.76 2.87
CA ASN A 712 19.57 2.75 3.86
C ASN A 712 18.58 3.91 3.95
N ILE A 713 17.29 3.58 4.12
CA ILE A 713 16.19 4.55 4.07
C ILE A 713 15.19 4.20 5.16
N LYS A 714 14.86 5.19 5.99
CA LYS A 714 13.73 5.12 6.91
C LYS A 714 12.46 5.56 6.19
N PRO A 715 11.46 4.69 5.95
CA PRO A 715 10.21 5.09 5.31
C PRO A 715 9.38 6.02 6.20
N ASN A 716 8.57 6.89 5.59
CA ASN A 716 7.81 7.90 6.33
C ASN A 716 6.80 7.26 7.30
N GLY A 717 6.89 7.64 8.58
CA GLY A 717 5.98 7.16 9.62
C GLY A 717 6.03 5.66 9.86
N GLN A 718 7.06 4.96 9.38
CA GLN A 718 7.28 3.53 9.57
C GLN A 718 8.64 3.26 10.21
N PRO A 719 8.85 2.06 10.80
CA PRO A 719 10.16 1.62 11.28
C PRO A 719 11.20 1.51 10.15
N GLU A 720 12.47 1.56 10.52
CA GLU A 720 13.65 1.55 9.62
C GLU A 720 13.78 0.27 8.77
N HIS A 721 13.09 -0.82 9.14
CA HIS A 721 13.08 -2.10 8.43
C HIS A 721 11.92 -2.25 7.41
N ALA A 722 11.04 -1.24 7.25
CA ALA A 722 9.80 -1.36 6.48
C ALA A 722 9.92 -1.05 4.97
N GLY A 723 10.80 -1.74 4.24
CA GLY A 723 11.15 -1.44 2.84
C GLY A 723 10.16 -1.88 1.73
N VAL A 724 9.14 -2.69 2.03
CA VAL A 724 8.34 -3.37 0.98
C VAL A 724 7.55 -2.40 0.07
N ALA A 725 7.13 -1.25 0.59
CA ALA A 725 6.36 -0.27 -0.17
C ALA A 725 7.09 0.24 -1.42
N PHE A 726 8.42 0.36 -1.35
CA PHE A 726 9.27 0.79 -2.47
C PHE A 726 9.23 -0.24 -3.61
N VAL A 727 9.37 -1.52 -3.25
CA VAL A 727 9.40 -2.62 -4.23
C VAL A 727 8.04 -2.84 -4.86
N MET A 728 6.96 -2.78 -4.07
CA MET A 728 5.59 -2.95 -4.57
C MET A 728 5.07 -1.76 -5.38
N TYR A 729 5.77 -0.62 -5.34
CA TYR A 729 5.29 0.66 -5.89
C TYR A 729 3.96 1.12 -5.27
N ASN A 730 3.80 0.93 -3.96
CA ASN A 730 2.58 1.26 -3.21
C ASN A 730 2.48 2.76 -2.92
N LEU A 731 2.24 3.54 -3.98
CA LEU A 731 2.11 5.00 -3.92
C LEU A 731 0.90 5.50 -3.12
N ASN A 732 -0.04 4.61 -2.79
CA ASN A 732 -1.26 4.93 -2.07
C ASN A 732 -1.12 4.72 -0.55
N GLY A 733 -0.01 4.10 -0.10
CA GLY A 733 0.13 3.68 1.29
C GLY A 733 -0.91 2.64 1.73
N GLU A 734 -1.44 1.84 0.80
CA GLU A 734 -2.46 0.84 1.13
C GLU A 734 -1.89 -0.20 2.10
N GLY A 735 -2.62 -0.47 3.19
CA GLY A 735 -2.18 -1.41 4.24
C GLY A 735 -1.26 -0.80 5.29
N TYR A 736 -0.95 0.49 5.21
CA TYR A 736 -0.18 1.21 6.22
C TYR A 736 -1.05 2.22 6.97
N THR A 737 -0.69 2.52 8.22
CA THR A 737 -1.33 3.56 9.04
C THR A 737 -0.98 4.97 8.56
N SER A 738 0.20 5.13 7.95
CA SER A 738 0.72 6.34 7.33
C SER A 738 1.36 5.98 5.99
N ASP A 739 1.27 6.86 4.99
CA ASP A 739 1.89 6.62 3.69
C ASP A 739 3.43 6.50 3.83
N PRO A 740 4.02 5.31 3.59
CA PRO A 740 5.46 5.07 3.75
C PRO A 740 6.30 5.82 2.71
N LEU A 741 5.68 6.19 1.57
CA LEU A 741 6.29 7.00 0.52
C LEU A 741 5.80 8.46 0.59
N GLY A 742 5.19 8.84 1.72
CA GLY A 742 4.69 10.18 2.02
C GLY A 742 5.75 11.05 2.71
N GLY A 743 5.30 11.97 3.57
CA GLY A 743 6.15 12.91 4.30
C GLY A 743 6.10 14.33 3.72
N GLU A 744 7.05 15.18 4.12
CA GLU A 744 7.19 16.51 3.54
C GLU A 744 7.42 16.46 2.02
N ALA A 745 7.02 17.50 1.29
CA ALA A 745 6.93 17.46 -0.17
C ALA A 745 8.23 17.07 -0.89
N SER A 746 9.39 17.50 -0.38
CA SER A 746 10.71 17.15 -0.94
C SER A 746 11.04 15.67 -0.73
N TYR A 747 10.83 15.17 0.48
CA TYR A 747 11.06 13.78 0.85
C TYR A 747 10.11 12.84 0.10
N GLN A 748 8.81 13.18 0.03
CA GLN A 748 7.81 12.45 -0.76
C GLN A 748 8.20 12.36 -2.24
N LYS A 749 8.68 13.47 -2.84
CA LYS A 749 9.13 13.47 -4.23
C LYS A 749 10.30 12.50 -4.44
N ALA A 750 11.28 12.52 -3.53
CA ALA A 750 12.45 11.66 -3.60
C ALA A 750 12.11 10.18 -3.40
N THR A 751 11.29 9.84 -2.40
CA THR A 751 10.90 8.44 -2.12
C THR A 751 10.08 7.84 -3.25
N ARG A 752 9.18 8.62 -3.86
CA ARG A 752 8.36 8.16 -5.01
C ARG A 752 9.17 7.99 -6.29
N ALA A 753 10.15 8.87 -6.54
CA ALA A 753 11.09 8.70 -7.64
C ALA A 753 11.91 7.41 -7.44
N MET A 754 12.42 7.19 -6.24
CA MET A 754 13.18 5.98 -5.95
C MET A 754 12.34 4.70 -5.98
N ALA A 755 11.11 4.73 -5.46
CA ALA A 755 10.20 3.58 -5.55
C ALA A 755 9.93 3.19 -7.01
N LYS A 756 9.92 4.17 -7.93
CA LYS A 756 9.82 3.92 -9.37
C LYS A 756 11.06 3.18 -9.88
N ASP A 757 12.26 3.63 -9.51
CA ASP A 757 13.51 3.02 -9.97
C ASP A 757 13.68 1.58 -9.42
N ILE A 758 13.43 1.39 -8.13
CA ILE A 758 13.49 0.08 -7.46
C ILE A 758 12.46 -0.88 -8.08
N SER A 759 11.18 -0.50 -8.16
CA SER A 759 10.17 -1.36 -8.77
C SER A 759 10.50 -1.70 -10.23
N THR A 760 11.07 -0.75 -10.98
CA THR A 760 11.54 -0.99 -12.36
C THR A 760 12.70 -1.99 -12.41
N ALA A 761 13.66 -1.92 -11.48
CA ALA A 761 14.76 -2.88 -11.39
C ALA A 761 14.25 -4.31 -11.12
N TRP A 762 13.26 -4.47 -10.25
CA TRP A 762 12.61 -5.75 -10.02
C TRP A 762 11.88 -6.27 -11.26
N ILE A 763 11.14 -5.39 -11.96
CA ILE A 763 10.47 -5.73 -13.22
C ILE A 763 11.48 -6.16 -14.29
N ASN A 764 12.63 -5.47 -14.37
CA ASN A 764 13.73 -5.86 -15.25
C ASN A 764 14.19 -7.27 -14.92
N PHE A 765 14.45 -7.56 -13.63
CA PHE A 765 14.89 -8.88 -13.20
C PHE A 765 13.87 -9.99 -13.53
N PHE A 766 12.57 -9.76 -13.37
CA PHE A 766 11.55 -10.73 -13.81
C PHE A 766 11.63 -11.05 -15.30
N ASN A 767 11.90 -10.04 -16.12
CA ASN A 767 11.94 -10.17 -17.56
C ASN A 767 13.26 -10.78 -18.06
N THR A 768 14.40 -10.31 -17.54
CA THR A 768 15.74 -10.54 -18.11
C THR A 768 16.72 -11.23 -17.17
N LEU A 769 16.36 -11.43 -15.89
CA LEU A 769 17.26 -11.90 -14.82
C LEU A 769 18.44 -10.95 -14.54
N ASP A 770 18.28 -9.67 -14.90
CA ASP A 770 19.22 -8.58 -14.68
C ASP A 770 18.42 -7.34 -14.25
N PRO A 771 18.70 -6.73 -13.09
CA PRO A 771 17.96 -5.57 -12.60
C PRO A 771 18.20 -4.30 -13.43
N ASN A 772 19.29 -4.21 -14.19
CA ASN A 772 19.65 -3.02 -14.95
C ASN A 772 18.80 -2.83 -16.23
N GLY A 773 18.27 -3.92 -16.80
CA GLY A 773 17.57 -3.87 -18.08
C GLY A 773 18.51 -3.55 -19.27
N LYS A 774 17.97 -2.91 -20.33
CA LYS A 774 18.74 -2.65 -21.58
C LYS A 774 19.60 -1.39 -21.54
N LYS A 775 19.27 -0.44 -20.68
CA LYS A 775 19.94 0.85 -20.51
C LYS A 775 20.13 1.09 -19.02
N ALA A 776 21.25 0.61 -18.47
CA ALA A 776 21.54 0.72 -17.04
C ALA A 776 21.56 2.18 -16.56
N GLU A 777 21.96 3.09 -17.47
CA GLU A 777 22.07 4.53 -17.24
C GLU A 777 20.73 5.21 -16.83
N ASP A 778 19.59 4.57 -17.09
CA ASP A 778 18.26 5.15 -16.84
C ASP A 778 17.80 4.98 -15.37
N LEU A 779 18.50 4.18 -14.56
CA LEU A 779 18.15 3.92 -13.16
C LEU A 779 19.20 4.52 -12.21
N PHE A 780 18.78 4.90 -11.00
CA PHE A 780 19.68 5.25 -9.90
C PHE A 780 20.75 6.30 -10.28
N SER A 781 20.35 7.31 -11.07
CA SER A 781 21.25 8.37 -11.55
C SER A 781 22.46 7.89 -12.39
N GLY A 782 22.33 6.72 -13.02
CA GLY A 782 23.36 6.17 -13.90
C GLY A 782 24.27 5.11 -13.26
N GLU A 783 24.08 4.83 -11.96
CA GLU A 783 24.80 3.78 -11.26
C GLU A 783 24.34 2.40 -11.76
N LYS A 784 25.25 1.69 -12.45
CA LYS A 784 24.99 0.32 -12.90
C LYS A 784 25.10 -0.62 -11.71
N TRP A 785 24.03 -1.38 -11.44
CA TRP A 785 24.02 -2.40 -10.40
C TRP A 785 25.00 -3.53 -10.77
N PRO A 786 26.10 -3.72 -10.00
CA PRO A 786 27.11 -4.71 -10.32
C PRO A 786 26.59 -6.12 -10.10
N ILE A 787 27.13 -7.06 -10.88
CA ILE A 787 27.10 -8.47 -10.49
C ILE A 787 28.09 -8.60 -9.34
N TYR A 788 27.69 -9.28 -8.27
CA TYR A 788 28.52 -9.49 -7.09
C TYR A 788 29.72 -10.38 -7.46
N GLU A 789 30.86 -9.76 -7.71
CA GLU A 789 32.14 -10.42 -7.99
C GLU A 789 33.11 -10.19 -6.83
N SER A 790 33.78 -11.25 -6.38
CA SER A 790 34.86 -11.17 -5.37
C SER A 790 36.24 -11.05 -6.03
N SER A 791 36.33 -10.64 -7.30
CA SER A 791 37.58 -10.62 -8.06
C SER A 791 38.55 -9.50 -7.61
N GLY A 792 38.07 -8.52 -6.83
CA GLY A 792 38.86 -7.42 -6.25
C GLY A 792 39.12 -7.50 -4.73
N GLY A 793 38.67 -8.55 -4.04
CA GLY A 793 38.75 -8.70 -2.57
C GLY A 793 37.98 -9.90 -2.01
N SER A 794 37.86 -10.04 -0.68
CA SER A 794 37.05 -11.12 -0.06
C SER A 794 35.53 -10.91 -0.22
N ASP A 795 35.11 -9.68 -0.51
CA ASP A 795 33.72 -9.22 -0.53
C ASP A 795 33.46 -8.49 -1.85
N GLY A 796 32.28 -8.70 -2.44
CA GLY A 796 31.88 -8.09 -3.71
C GLY A 796 31.13 -6.76 -3.53
N GLU A 797 30.78 -6.13 -4.65
CA GLU A 797 30.07 -4.85 -4.66
C GLU A 797 28.54 -5.00 -4.68
N SER A 798 27.84 -4.01 -4.15
CA SER A 798 26.38 -3.96 -4.05
C SER A 798 25.87 -2.52 -4.17
N ILE A 799 24.59 -2.34 -4.50
CA ILE A 799 23.97 -1.01 -4.53
C ILE A 799 23.37 -0.64 -3.17
N VAL A 800 23.58 0.59 -2.73
CA VAL A 800 22.91 1.17 -1.56
C VAL A 800 21.81 2.10 -2.04
N PHE A 801 20.59 1.85 -1.59
CA PHE A 801 19.49 2.79 -1.76
C PHE A 801 19.53 3.82 -0.64
N ASN A 802 19.73 5.09 -0.99
CA ASN A 802 19.72 6.21 -0.05
C ASN A 802 18.95 7.38 -0.67
N ILE A 803 18.10 8.03 0.13
CA ILE A 803 17.17 9.08 -0.32
C ILE A 803 17.88 10.26 -1.00
N ASN A 804 19.14 10.50 -0.63
CA ASN A 804 19.97 11.57 -1.18
C ASN A 804 20.81 11.14 -2.41
N GLY A 805 20.66 9.89 -2.86
CA GLY A 805 21.39 9.34 -4.01
C GLY A 805 21.82 7.90 -3.75
N SER A 806 21.46 7.00 -4.67
CA SER A 806 21.95 5.61 -4.61
C SER A 806 23.40 5.55 -5.12
N HIS A 807 24.19 4.63 -4.59
CA HIS A 807 25.62 4.47 -4.94
C HIS A 807 26.06 3.01 -4.80
N ILE A 808 27.20 2.67 -5.39
CA ILE A 808 27.83 1.36 -5.23
C ILE A 808 28.73 1.36 -3.99
N GLU A 809 28.66 0.29 -3.19
CA GLU A 809 29.54 0.05 -2.06
C GLU A 809 30.15 -1.35 -2.12
N THR A 810 31.34 -1.51 -1.56
CA THR A 810 31.86 -2.83 -1.19
C THR A 810 31.03 -3.38 -0.03
N ASP A 811 30.60 -4.63 -0.10
CA ASP A 811 29.84 -5.30 0.96
C ASP A 811 30.75 -5.77 2.10
N ASP A 812 31.51 -4.85 2.70
CA ASP A 812 32.54 -5.15 3.72
C ASP A 812 32.24 -4.58 5.12
N TRP A 813 31.10 -3.92 5.31
CA TRP A 813 30.68 -3.44 6.62
C TRP A 813 30.54 -4.61 7.61
N ARG A 814 31.01 -4.41 8.86
CA ARG A 814 31.05 -5.42 9.94
C ARG A 814 31.58 -6.79 9.49
N SER A 815 32.57 -6.81 8.60
CA SER A 815 33.10 -8.06 8.01
C SER A 815 33.62 -9.05 9.03
N ASP A 816 34.34 -8.62 10.06
CA ASP A 816 34.90 -9.56 11.04
C ASP A 816 33.79 -10.32 11.80
N GLY A 817 32.75 -9.60 12.24
CA GLY A 817 31.56 -10.17 12.87
C GLY A 817 30.81 -11.15 11.95
N MET A 818 30.51 -10.74 10.71
CA MET A 818 29.81 -11.61 9.77
C MET A 818 30.66 -12.79 9.29
N ASN A 819 31.98 -12.63 9.13
CA ASN A 819 32.87 -13.73 8.78
C ASN A 819 33.01 -14.74 9.93
N TRP A 820 33.03 -14.27 11.18
CA TRP A 820 32.92 -15.12 12.36
C TRP A 820 31.61 -15.92 12.34
N MET A 821 30.48 -15.27 12.05
CA MET A 821 29.19 -15.97 11.92
C MET A 821 29.16 -16.98 10.78
N ILE A 822 29.75 -16.65 9.62
CA ILE A 822 29.85 -17.58 8.48
C ILE A 822 30.68 -18.81 8.85
N LYS A 823 31.81 -18.60 9.53
CA LYS A 823 32.67 -19.67 10.02
C LYS A 823 31.94 -20.56 11.03
N HIS A 824 31.12 -19.95 11.90
CA HIS A 824 30.41 -20.63 12.98
C HIS A 824 28.98 -21.06 12.65
N ALA A 825 28.59 -20.99 11.37
CA ALA A 825 27.23 -21.23 10.94
C ALA A 825 26.75 -22.66 11.24
N LEU A 826 27.62 -23.65 11.08
CA LEU A 826 27.27 -25.06 11.30
C LEU A 826 27.45 -25.50 12.75
N ASP A 827 28.62 -25.25 13.33
CA ASP A 827 29.03 -25.77 14.64
C ASP A 827 28.39 -25.02 15.81
N VAL A 828 28.13 -23.72 15.68
CA VAL A 828 27.45 -22.93 16.73
C VAL A 828 25.96 -22.77 16.44
N PHE A 829 25.61 -22.35 15.22
CA PHE A 829 24.22 -22.02 14.88
C PHE A 829 23.42 -23.18 14.29
N GLY A 830 24.04 -24.34 14.04
CA GLY A 830 23.37 -25.51 13.46
C GLY A 830 22.62 -25.21 12.19
N ASN A 831 23.22 -24.38 11.31
CA ASN A 831 22.61 -23.87 10.08
C ASN A 831 23.18 -24.49 8.81
#